data_AF-A0A955JAC9-F1
#
_entry.id   AF-A0A955JAC9-F1
#
_cell.length_a   1.000
_cell.length_b   1.000
_cell.length_c   1.000
_cell.angle_alpha   90.00
_cell.angle_beta   90.00
_cell.angle_gamma   90.00
#
_symmetry.space_group_name_H-M   'P 1'
#
loop_
_entity.id
_entity.type
_entity.pdbx_description
1 polymer ?
#
loop_
_entity_poly.entity_id
_entity_poly.type
_entity_poly.pdbx_seq_one_letter_code
_entity_poly.pdbx_strand_id
1 'polypeptide(L)'
;MNASRPSPAQGPRFLVVVTEKKTAELVGPGSLDADTFLGSGDGLRHRATTVYNLCRSLAYRSPGYYVSLVAEARGQDVLPSVATLSLLGDSTTLFDQLEEAGLDVVHPSRMTARRRTLKEKASGAWVIEEEGGRLCLASDREVREIEVMLGTAEAKADRRVAAAIYRVVPVPLLRVTLMLEQETWCVVDVSAAGISQLDEAGRDRLVALLAEPPQKPRSPGERLPALGIVYDEGASFAPSTPETIERIERIGARRGMHVTRMRSDEPQRLASFDAIFLRVLTGPTLPSYRLALRAEALGLPVVDDPQSIFRCSNKVFLHELLQREDVPTPPTELAAPTTPFSDLEDRLGLPFVVKVPDGSFSTGVHRIGNESEYRAKTAELFDKSPLLVVQGWMPTPFDWRVTVLGGKVLFVARYHMAEGHWQIRAEGRTGARYGRVEAVARRTAPRDVTRLALKAAALIGDGLYGVDIKPGKDGPVVIEVNDNPNLDIGYDDAADGNAIYEDLIDWFRERIAKANRPARPPQSKQARAKARDPLRKPIGPRTKQRIRDDYRPFEVCGLELEYAVVDRDLNAASLVEDALGALAGHPTSDVELGAVGFSNEIMDHVLEIKTTWPPRSLVEAERWLHEGVDRLSTLLHQRFDARLLPTGMHPWLRPAQAQVWSRSNNAIYGTYQRLFDVRTHGWANVQAVHVNLPLGTEEEGVAMMNAAALLVPYLPAFAASSPIHDGEIQSSVDNRMAHVLEHQQRLPASCGDIVPEPMTGYRQYRRDVFQPMYEAVDRLPDAASIRHEFLNARGAVIKFSRKSMEVRVLDMQECVKMDVAISVLVRSALKGLAAAVLAGRLERPDQALLVDDLRATVRHGTSATVHAPHLRDDDVREGPVPVGQVLRRLLGLARKHVRKDEAHYLDEIEPILERGNLSERISAQLMPYADDEESFVDATRRLYVELSECLRENRPWSGR
;
A
#
# COMPACT_ATOMS: atom_id res chain seq x y z
N MET A 1 -27.11 -61.40 -9.40
CA MET A 1 -25.74 -61.80 -9.77
C MET A 1 -24.91 -60.53 -9.89
N ASN A 2 -23.79 -60.48 -9.17
CA ASN A 2 -22.86 -59.35 -9.13
C ASN A 2 -22.32 -59.02 -10.53
N ALA A 3 -22.73 -57.88 -11.09
CA ALA A 3 -21.97 -57.23 -12.14
C ALA A 3 -20.99 -56.26 -11.46
N SER A 4 -19.76 -56.73 -11.31
CA SER A 4 -18.58 -55.97 -10.92
C SER A 4 -18.51 -54.68 -11.74
N ARG A 5 -18.70 -53.52 -11.09
CA ARG A 5 -18.26 -52.25 -11.66
C ARG A 5 -16.75 -52.34 -11.92
N PRO A 6 -16.26 -51.93 -13.09
CA PRO A 6 -14.84 -51.98 -13.39
C PRO A 6 -14.11 -51.09 -12.37
N SER A 7 -13.09 -51.64 -11.71
CA SER A 7 -12.12 -50.84 -10.96
C SER A 7 -11.64 -49.72 -11.89
N PRO A 8 -11.65 -48.44 -11.47
CA PRO A 8 -11.09 -47.39 -12.32
C PRO A 8 -9.65 -47.78 -12.58
N ALA A 9 -9.30 -48.00 -13.86
CA ALA A 9 -7.94 -48.26 -14.26
C ALA A 9 -7.06 -47.18 -13.59
N GLN A 10 -6.15 -47.60 -12.71
CA GLN A 10 -5.23 -46.68 -12.06
C GLN A 10 -4.41 -46.03 -13.17
N GLY A 11 -4.77 -44.79 -13.52
CA GLY A 11 -4.02 -44.00 -14.48
C GLY A 11 -2.54 -43.89 -14.06
N PRO A 12 -1.64 -43.61 -15.00
CA PRO A 12 -0.21 -43.59 -14.70
C PRO A 12 0.09 -42.58 -13.59
N ARG A 13 0.94 -43.00 -12.63
CA ARG A 13 1.37 -42.19 -11.48
C ARG A 13 2.12 -40.91 -11.90
N PHE A 14 2.76 -40.96 -13.06
CA PHE A 14 3.44 -39.83 -13.68
C PHE A 14 3.26 -39.87 -15.20
N LEU A 15 3.31 -38.70 -15.84
CA LEU A 15 3.31 -38.51 -17.29
C LEU A 15 4.55 -37.71 -17.67
N VAL A 16 5.29 -38.17 -18.67
CA VAL A 16 6.38 -37.38 -19.25
C VAL A 16 5.88 -36.76 -20.54
N VAL A 17 6.00 -35.45 -20.68
CA VAL A 17 5.54 -34.73 -21.86
C VAL A 17 6.74 -34.11 -22.58
N VAL A 18 6.88 -34.43 -23.86
CA VAL A 18 7.97 -33.96 -24.73
C VAL A 18 7.40 -33.24 -25.95
N THR A 19 8.22 -32.52 -26.71
CA THR A 19 7.71 -31.71 -27.83
C THR A 19 7.19 -32.54 -28.99
N GLU A 20 7.83 -33.66 -29.33
CA GLU A 20 7.49 -34.47 -30.52
C GLU A 20 7.47 -35.96 -30.21
N LYS A 21 6.64 -36.73 -30.92
CA LYS A 21 6.40 -38.16 -30.68
C LYS A 21 7.66 -39.02 -30.79
N LYS A 22 8.56 -38.71 -31.73
CA LYS A 22 9.86 -39.40 -31.91
C LYS A 22 10.78 -39.26 -30.68
N THR A 23 10.60 -38.20 -29.89
CA THR A 23 11.34 -37.98 -28.64
C THR A 23 10.70 -38.71 -27.46
N ALA A 24 9.41 -39.03 -27.52
CA ALA A 24 8.70 -39.77 -26.46
C ALA A 24 9.17 -41.23 -26.40
N GLU A 25 9.51 -41.80 -27.56
CA GLU A 25 10.07 -43.15 -27.69
C GLU A 25 11.45 -43.30 -27.02
N LEU A 26 12.20 -42.19 -26.86
CA LEU A 26 13.53 -42.17 -26.21
C LEU A 26 13.45 -42.21 -24.68
N VAL A 27 12.28 -41.94 -24.08
CA VAL A 27 12.09 -41.91 -22.62
C VAL A 27 11.44 -43.20 -22.11
N GLY A 28 10.60 -43.84 -22.92
CA GLY A 28 9.95 -45.10 -22.61
C GLY A 28 8.42 -45.04 -22.47
N PRO A 29 7.77 -46.17 -22.12
CA PRO A 29 6.32 -46.30 -22.07
C PRO A 29 5.69 -45.34 -21.04
N GLY A 30 4.71 -44.53 -21.45
CA GLY A 30 4.05 -43.53 -20.59
C GLY A 30 4.38 -42.07 -20.92
N SER A 31 5.23 -41.84 -21.93
CA SER A 31 5.53 -40.50 -22.46
C SER A 31 4.56 -40.07 -23.57
N LEU A 32 4.19 -38.79 -23.60
CA LEU A 32 3.27 -38.20 -24.57
C LEU A 32 3.93 -37.01 -25.26
N ASP A 33 3.56 -36.75 -26.52
CA ASP A 33 3.86 -35.45 -27.14
C ASP A 33 2.94 -34.34 -26.61
N ALA A 34 3.42 -33.10 -26.69
CA ALA A 34 2.74 -31.93 -26.15
C ALA A 34 1.35 -31.72 -26.76
N ASP A 35 1.20 -31.92 -28.07
CA ASP A 35 -0.09 -31.75 -28.76
C ASP A 35 -1.11 -32.78 -28.26
N THR A 36 -0.69 -34.02 -28.09
CA THR A 36 -1.52 -35.08 -27.51
C THR A 36 -1.91 -34.76 -26.06
N PHE A 37 -1.01 -34.22 -25.23
CA PHE A 37 -1.31 -33.83 -23.84
C PHE A 37 -2.27 -32.63 -23.75
N LEU A 38 -2.11 -31.65 -24.65
CA LEU A 38 -2.94 -30.45 -24.68
C LEU A 38 -4.33 -30.71 -25.28
N GLY A 39 -4.40 -31.58 -26.30
CA GLY A 39 -5.65 -31.95 -27.00
C GLY A 39 -6.48 -33.04 -26.32
N SER A 40 -5.93 -33.76 -25.34
CA SER A 40 -6.65 -34.82 -24.63
C SER A 40 -7.69 -34.25 -23.65
N GLY A 41 -8.94 -34.74 -23.76
CA GLY A 41 -10.09 -34.34 -22.93
C GLY A 41 -10.06 -34.91 -21.50
N ASP A 42 -11.21 -35.19 -20.91
CA ASP A 42 -11.34 -35.63 -19.50
C ASP A 42 -10.53 -36.89 -19.12
N GLY A 43 -10.05 -37.67 -20.09
CA GLY A 43 -9.33 -38.94 -19.90
C GLY A 43 -7.94 -38.84 -19.24
N LEU A 44 -7.29 -37.67 -19.21
CA LEU A 44 -6.01 -37.46 -18.50
C LEU A 44 -6.15 -36.61 -17.22
N ARG A 45 -7.37 -36.30 -16.77
CA ARG A 45 -7.64 -35.39 -15.63
C ARG A 45 -7.51 -36.05 -14.25
N HIS A 46 -6.54 -36.94 -14.08
CA HIS A 46 -6.26 -37.51 -12.78
C HIS A 46 -5.43 -36.53 -11.94
N ARG A 47 -6.06 -35.96 -10.91
CA ARG A 47 -5.44 -35.00 -9.95
C ARG A 47 -4.20 -35.54 -9.23
N ALA A 48 -3.98 -36.85 -9.22
CA ALA A 48 -2.85 -37.49 -8.53
C ALA A 48 -1.64 -37.77 -9.44
N THR A 49 -1.68 -37.33 -10.70
CA THR A 49 -0.61 -37.59 -11.68
C THR A 49 0.39 -36.44 -11.71
N THR A 50 1.69 -36.74 -11.61
CA THR A 50 2.77 -35.76 -11.81
C THR A 50 3.16 -35.67 -13.28
N VAL A 51 3.26 -34.45 -13.82
CA VAL A 51 3.63 -34.17 -15.20
C VAL A 51 5.08 -33.67 -15.24
N TYR A 52 5.98 -34.43 -15.84
CA TYR A 52 7.34 -33.99 -16.14
C TYR A 52 7.38 -33.38 -17.54
N ASN A 53 7.52 -32.06 -17.60
CA ASN A 53 7.55 -31.33 -18.84
C ASN A 53 9.00 -31.20 -19.34
N LEU A 54 9.34 -32.05 -20.30
CA LEU A 54 10.63 -32.13 -21.00
C LEU A 54 10.52 -31.58 -22.43
N CYS A 55 9.59 -30.66 -22.68
CA CYS A 55 9.51 -29.98 -23.97
C CYS A 55 10.82 -29.22 -24.27
N ARG A 56 11.25 -29.29 -25.54
CA ARG A 56 12.46 -28.66 -26.08
C ARG A 56 12.53 -27.15 -25.82
N SER A 57 11.38 -26.47 -25.80
CA SER A 57 11.28 -25.05 -25.48
C SER A 57 10.27 -24.83 -24.37
N LEU A 58 10.70 -24.13 -23.32
CA LEU A 58 9.89 -23.76 -22.16
C LEU A 58 9.59 -22.25 -22.11
N ALA A 59 9.93 -21.52 -23.17
CA ALA A 59 9.71 -20.08 -23.27
C ALA A 59 8.22 -19.73 -23.27
N TYR A 60 7.88 -18.49 -22.89
CA TYR A 60 6.51 -17.99 -22.90
C TYR A 60 5.83 -18.23 -24.26
N ARG A 61 4.60 -18.77 -24.24
CA ARG A 61 3.81 -19.19 -25.42
C ARG A 61 4.36 -20.38 -26.22
N SER A 62 5.40 -21.08 -25.75
CA SER A 62 5.80 -22.36 -26.35
C SER A 62 4.81 -23.48 -25.99
N PRO A 63 4.82 -24.62 -26.73
CA PRO A 63 4.08 -25.81 -26.33
C PRO A 63 4.40 -26.26 -24.90
N GLY A 64 5.68 -26.20 -24.51
CA GLY A 64 6.11 -26.51 -23.14
C GLY A 64 5.50 -25.58 -22.09
N TYR A 65 5.42 -24.27 -22.34
CA TYR A 65 4.75 -23.35 -21.42
C TYR A 65 3.27 -23.72 -21.22
N TYR A 66 2.56 -24.06 -22.30
CA TYR A 66 1.16 -24.47 -22.21
C TYR A 66 0.97 -25.82 -21.51
N VAL A 67 1.90 -26.77 -21.66
CA VAL A 67 1.88 -28.04 -20.93
C VAL A 67 1.89 -27.80 -19.42
N SER A 68 2.79 -26.95 -18.92
CA SER A 68 2.83 -26.59 -17.48
C SER A 68 1.55 -25.85 -17.04
N LEU A 69 1.08 -24.88 -17.83
CA LEU A 69 -0.13 -24.12 -17.51
C LEU A 69 -1.39 -25.01 -17.46
N VAL A 70 -1.55 -25.92 -18.42
CA VAL A 70 -2.71 -26.81 -18.50
C VAL A 70 -2.66 -27.87 -17.41
N ALA A 71 -1.48 -28.41 -17.08
CA ALA A 71 -1.32 -29.35 -15.98
C ALA A 71 -1.71 -28.71 -14.64
N GLU A 72 -1.25 -27.49 -14.34
CA GLU A 72 -1.65 -26.75 -13.13
C GLU A 72 -3.16 -26.47 -13.10
N ALA A 73 -3.74 -26.03 -14.22
CA ALA A 73 -5.18 -25.76 -14.33
C ALA A 73 -6.04 -27.02 -14.12
N ARG A 74 -5.50 -28.20 -14.45
CA ARG A 74 -6.13 -29.51 -14.20
C ARG A 74 -5.95 -29.99 -12.75
N GLY A 75 -5.20 -29.24 -11.92
CA GLY A 75 -4.85 -29.62 -10.55
C GLY A 75 -3.88 -30.80 -10.50
N GLN A 76 -3.04 -30.94 -11.53
CA GLN A 76 -1.95 -31.91 -11.59
C GLN A 76 -0.67 -31.26 -11.07
N ASP A 77 0.19 -32.06 -10.46
CA ASP A 77 1.54 -31.62 -10.12
C ASP A 77 2.36 -31.53 -11.41
N VAL A 78 3.06 -30.43 -11.67
CA VAL A 78 3.88 -30.28 -12.88
C VAL A 78 5.25 -29.71 -12.59
N LEU A 79 6.24 -30.22 -13.32
CA LEU A 79 7.64 -29.82 -13.21
C LEU A 79 8.22 -29.50 -14.60
N PRO A 80 8.62 -28.26 -14.88
CA PRO A 80 8.53 -27.08 -14.02
C PRO A 80 7.11 -26.47 -13.94
N SER A 81 6.83 -25.75 -12.86
CA SER A 81 5.63 -24.92 -12.68
C SER A 81 5.65 -23.67 -13.57
N VAL A 82 4.50 -23.02 -13.78
CA VAL A 82 4.43 -21.75 -14.54
C VAL A 82 5.26 -20.66 -13.85
N ALA A 83 5.25 -20.61 -12.52
CA ALA A 83 6.08 -19.67 -11.74
C ALA A 83 7.58 -19.95 -11.94
N THR A 84 7.99 -21.23 -11.96
CA THR A 84 9.37 -21.64 -12.25
C THR A 84 9.79 -21.25 -13.68
N LEU A 85 8.87 -21.36 -14.65
CA LEU A 85 9.12 -20.91 -16.03
C LEU A 85 9.32 -19.40 -16.12
N SER A 86 8.51 -18.63 -15.39
CA SER A 86 8.67 -17.17 -15.28
C SER A 86 10.01 -16.80 -14.66
N LEU A 87 10.41 -17.46 -13.57
CA LEU A 87 11.71 -17.24 -12.93
C LEU A 87 12.88 -17.58 -13.86
N LEU A 88 12.82 -18.71 -14.58
CA LEU A 88 13.85 -19.08 -15.56
C LEU A 88 13.97 -18.06 -16.71
N GLY A 89 12.87 -17.36 -17.04
CA GLY A 89 12.84 -16.29 -18.05
C GLY A 89 13.37 -14.94 -17.56
N ASP A 90 13.43 -14.71 -16.24
CA ASP A 90 13.93 -13.48 -15.60
C ASP A 90 15.32 -13.73 -15.00
N SER A 91 16.36 -13.49 -15.81
CA SER A 91 17.73 -13.79 -15.40
C SER A 91 18.25 -12.94 -14.25
N THR A 92 17.69 -11.75 -14.00
CA THR A 92 18.12 -10.94 -12.85
C THR A 92 17.60 -11.56 -11.56
N THR A 93 16.29 -11.76 -11.47
CA THR A 93 15.64 -12.36 -10.29
C THR A 93 16.12 -13.79 -10.02
N LEU A 94 16.39 -14.58 -11.07
CA LEU A 94 16.95 -15.92 -10.91
C LEU A 94 18.33 -15.90 -10.25
N PHE A 95 19.22 -15.00 -10.69
CA PHE A 95 20.58 -14.95 -10.17
C PHE A 95 20.63 -14.39 -8.74
N ASP A 96 19.74 -13.45 -8.41
CA ASP A 96 19.56 -12.98 -7.03
C ASP A 96 19.15 -14.14 -6.11
N GLN A 97 18.20 -14.99 -6.54
CA GLN A 97 17.77 -16.15 -5.75
C GLN A 97 18.82 -17.26 -5.66
N LEU A 98 19.68 -17.42 -6.67
CA LEU A 98 20.80 -18.36 -6.62
C LEU A 98 21.87 -17.88 -5.62
N GLU A 99 22.16 -16.59 -5.56
CA GLU A 99 23.05 -15.98 -4.56
C GLU A 99 22.48 -16.14 -3.15
N GLU A 100 21.18 -15.88 -2.95
CA GLU A 100 20.48 -16.13 -1.68
C GLU A 100 20.51 -17.61 -1.25
N ALA A 101 20.54 -18.54 -2.21
CA ALA A 101 20.68 -19.97 -1.95
C ALA A 101 22.12 -20.40 -1.60
N GLY A 102 23.05 -19.44 -1.48
CA GLY A 102 24.44 -19.66 -1.10
C GLY A 102 25.29 -20.21 -2.24
N LEU A 103 24.96 -19.86 -3.48
CA LEU A 103 25.79 -20.13 -4.65
C LEU A 103 26.56 -18.86 -5.03
N ASP A 104 27.85 -19.01 -5.33
CA ASP A 104 28.61 -17.92 -5.93
C ASP A 104 28.10 -17.72 -7.37
N VAL A 105 27.75 -16.48 -7.73
CA VAL A 105 27.20 -16.16 -9.06
C VAL A 105 27.89 -14.95 -9.67
N VAL A 106 27.98 -14.92 -11.00
CA VAL A 106 28.34 -13.70 -11.75
C VAL A 106 27.08 -13.15 -12.38
N HIS A 107 26.62 -12.01 -11.86
CA HIS A 107 25.36 -11.41 -12.29
C HIS A 107 25.41 -11.02 -13.77
N PRO A 108 24.36 -11.31 -14.57
CA PRO A 108 24.30 -10.93 -15.99
C PRO A 108 24.54 -9.43 -16.24
N SER A 109 24.17 -8.58 -15.28
CA SER A 109 24.41 -7.12 -15.33
C SER A 109 25.88 -6.73 -15.31
N ARG A 110 26.77 -7.59 -14.77
CA ARG A 110 28.22 -7.37 -14.67
C ARG A 110 29.00 -7.95 -15.85
N MET A 111 28.32 -8.65 -16.78
CA MET A 111 28.95 -9.25 -17.95
C MET A 111 28.85 -8.32 -19.17
N THR A 112 29.95 -7.64 -19.52
CA THR A 112 30.02 -6.69 -20.65
C THR A 112 29.98 -7.38 -22.04
N ALA A 113 30.14 -8.70 -22.11
CA ALA A 113 30.10 -9.47 -23.35
C ALA A 113 28.75 -10.21 -23.50
N ARG A 114 28.15 -10.12 -24.70
CA ARG A 114 26.88 -10.80 -25.02
C ARG A 114 26.97 -12.29 -24.68
N ARG A 115 25.98 -12.82 -23.95
CA ARG A 115 25.74 -14.25 -23.59
C ARG A 115 26.03 -15.27 -24.72
N ARG A 116 25.90 -14.86 -25.99
CA ARG A 116 26.18 -15.68 -27.19
C ARG A 116 27.66 -16.04 -27.33
N THR A 117 28.56 -15.14 -26.97
CA THR A 117 30.03 -15.32 -27.08
C THR A 117 30.59 -16.25 -25.99
N LEU A 118 29.90 -16.39 -24.85
CA LEU A 118 30.25 -17.34 -23.78
C LEU A 118 29.85 -18.78 -24.13
N LYS A 119 28.70 -18.97 -24.80
CA LYS A 119 28.28 -20.29 -25.31
C LYS A 119 29.22 -20.83 -26.39
N GLU A 120 29.71 -19.96 -27.28
CA GLU A 120 30.70 -20.32 -28.31
C GLU A 120 32.07 -20.70 -27.68
N LYS A 121 32.48 -20.02 -26.59
CA LYS A 121 33.69 -20.35 -25.82
C LYS A 121 33.61 -21.68 -25.07
N ALA A 122 32.47 -22.02 -24.47
CA ALA A 122 32.28 -23.30 -23.77
C ALA A 122 32.25 -24.51 -24.72
N SER A 123 31.87 -24.30 -25.99
CA SER A 123 31.82 -25.34 -27.04
C SER A 123 33.14 -25.60 -27.79
N GLY A 124 34.23 -24.90 -27.48
CA GLY A 124 35.55 -25.17 -28.04
C GLY A 124 35.80 -24.72 -29.50
N ALA A 125 35.03 -23.78 -30.05
CA ALA A 125 35.22 -23.29 -31.44
C ALA A 125 35.86 -21.89 -31.48
N TRP A 126 37.04 -21.77 -32.09
CA TRP A 126 37.79 -20.52 -32.28
C TRP A 126 37.62 -19.94 -33.70
N VAL A 127 37.51 -18.60 -33.82
CA VAL A 127 38.03 -17.82 -34.97
C VAL A 127 38.47 -16.42 -34.51
N ILE A 128 39.66 -15.99 -34.94
CA ILE A 128 40.29 -14.68 -34.73
C ILE A 128 40.20 -13.88 -36.04
N GLU A 129 39.98 -12.56 -35.99
CA GLU A 129 40.62 -11.61 -36.92
C GLU A 129 40.60 -10.15 -36.39
N GLU A 130 41.71 -9.44 -36.63
CA GLU A 130 42.03 -8.08 -36.18
C GLU A 130 41.72 -6.99 -37.25
N GLU A 131 41.47 -5.79 -36.72
CA GLU A 131 41.77 -4.43 -37.24
C GLU A 131 40.52 -3.50 -37.25
N GLY A 132 40.59 -2.43 -36.45
CA GLY A 132 39.64 -1.30 -36.56
C GLY A 132 38.67 -1.06 -35.39
N GLY A 133 38.87 -1.68 -34.23
CA GLY A 133 38.23 -1.28 -32.96
C GLY A 133 37.07 -2.17 -32.50
N ARG A 134 37.37 -3.17 -31.66
CA ARG A 134 36.43 -3.76 -30.67
C ARG A 134 37.11 -4.72 -29.67
N LEU A 135 36.71 -4.58 -28.41
CA LEU A 135 36.71 -5.50 -27.24
C LEU A 135 37.81 -6.57 -27.10
N CYS A 136 38.73 -6.32 -26.17
CA CYS A 136 39.54 -7.34 -25.51
C CYS A 136 38.75 -7.98 -24.35
N LEU A 137 38.66 -9.32 -24.29
CA LEU A 137 38.43 -10.06 -23.05
C LEU A 137 39.77 -10.69 -22.65
N ALA A 138 40.25 -10.36 -21.45
CA ALA A 138 41.48 -10.91 -20.91
C ALA A 138 41.44 -12.46 -20.88
N SER A 139 42.56 -13.04 -21.28
CA SER A 139 42.99 -14.40 -20.93
C SER A 139 42.92 -14.64 -19.42
N ASP A 140 42.73 -15.90 -19.01
CA ASP A 140 42.93 -16.47 -17.64
C ASP A 140 41.69 -16.93 -16.85
N ARG A 141 40.51 -17.14 -17.45
CA ARG A 141 39.35 -17.71 -16.71
C ARG A 141 38.91 -19.07 -17.26
N GLU A 142 38.95 -20.10 -16.41
CA GLU A 142 38.41 -21.44 -16.71
C GLU A 142 36.87 -21.41 -16.69
N VAL A 143 36.23 -22.00 -17.71
CA VAL A 143 34.77 -22.11 -17.83
C VAL A 143 34.41 -23.57 -18.10
N ARG A 144 33.38 -24.09 -17.45
CA ARG A 144 32.86 -25.45 -17.68
C ARG A 144 31.34 -25.51 -17.61
N GLU A 145 30.72 -26.44 -18.34
CA GLU A 145 29.28 -26.70 -18.25
C GLU A 145 29.00 -28.00 -17.49
N ILE A 146 27.91 -28.00 -16.72
CA ILE A 146 27.40 -29.19 -16.04
C ILE A 146 25.93 -29.40 -16.40
N GLU A 147 25.52 -30.67 -16.43
CA GLU A 147 24.13 -31.08 -16.60
C GLU A 147 23.53 -31.42 -15.25
N VAL A 148 22.39 -30.81 -14.95
CA VAL A 148 21.64 -31.03 -13.72
C VAL A 148 20.33 -31.75 -14.06
N MET A 149 20.21 -33.00 -13.62
CA MET A 149 19.06 -33.87 -13.84
C MET A 149 18.33 -34.07 -12.51
N LEU A 150 17.14 -33.49 -12.37
CA LEU A 150 16.30 -33.56 -11.17
C LEU A 150 17.08 -33.26 -9.86
N GLY A 151 17.99 -32.28 -9.92
CA GLY A 151 18.82 -31.86 -8.77
C GLY A 151 20.08 -32.69 -8.53
N THR A 152 20.43 -33.59 -9.44
CA THR A 152 21.66 -34.39 -9.39
C THR A 152 22.58 -34.06 -10.57
N ALA A 153 23.88 -34.30 -10.40
CA ALA A 153 24.89 -34.19 -11.45
C ALA A 153 25.81 -35.42 -11.42
N GLU A 154 26.43 -35.71 -12.57
CA GLU A 154 27.32 -36.86 -12.76
C GLU A 154 28.50 -36.83 -11.79
N ALA A 155 29.30 -35.77 -11.90
CA ALA A 155 30.48 -35.58 -11.09
C ALA A 155 30.10 -35.32 -9.64
N LYS A 156 30.75 -36.06 -8.72
CA LYS A 156 30.48 -35.96 -7.27
C LYS A 156 30.68 -34.53 -6.75
N ALA A 157 31.63 -33.78 -7.32
CA ALA A 157 31.93 -32.41 -6.95
C ALA A 157 30.75 -31.45 -7.24
N ASP A 158 29.98 -31.69 -8.29
CA ASP A 158 28.92 -30.78 -8.75
C ASP A 158 27.55 -31.08 -8.11
N ARG A 159 27.39 -32.21 -7.42
CA ARG A 159 26.11 -32.63 -6.82
C ARG A 159 25.55 -31.61 -5.84
N ARG A 160 26.41 -30.91 -5.07
CA ARG A 160 25.98 -29.89 -4.11
C ARG A 160 25.39 -28.68 -4.84
N VAL A 161 26.06 -28.22 -5.90
CA VAL A 161 25.63 -27.09 -6.73
C VAL A 161 24.37 -27.47 -7.51
N ALA A 162 24.32 -28.67 -8.10
CA ALA A 162 23.15 -29.21 -8.80
C ALA A 162 21.90 -29.25 -7.91
N ALA A 163 22.03 -29.73 -6.67
CA ALA A 163 20.94 -29.76 -5.71
C ALA A 163 20.49 -28.36 -5.28
N ALA A 164 21.43 -27.42 -5.12
CA ALA A 164 21.11 -26.04 -4.76
C ALA A 164 20.37 -25.31 -5.89
N ILE A 165 20.86 -25.41 -7.13
CA ILE A 165 20.21 -24.81 -8.31
C ILE A 165 18.80 -25.37 -8.49
N TYR A 166 18.63 -26.69 -8.42
CA TYR A 166 17.33 -27.31 -8.58
C TYR A 166 16.32 -26.96 -7.47
N ARG A 167 16.78 -26.57 -6.27
CA ARG A 167 15.89 -26.04 -5.23
C ARG A 167 15.32 -24.68 -5.57
N VAL A 168 16.11 -23.83 -6.23
CA VAL A 168 15.70 -22.48 -6.65
C VAL A 168 14.86 -22.55 -7.93
N VAL A 169 15.31 -23.33 -8.91
CA VAL A 169 14.66 -23.48 -10.21
C VAL A 169 14.40 -24.95 -10.51
N PRO A 170 13.27 -25.51 -10.02
CA PRO A 170 12.97 -26.93 -10.13
C PRO A 170 12.51 -27.29 -11.56
N VAL A 171 13.49 -27.52 -12.43
CA VAL A 171 13.33 -27.92 -13.84
C VAL A 171 13.95 -29.31 -14.01
N PRO A 172 13.28 -30.27 -14.68
CA PRO A 172 13.75 -31.66 -14.73
C PRO A 172 15.14 -31.83 -15.33
N LEU A 173 15.50 -31.00 -16.30
CA LEU A 173 16.77 -31.04 -17.00
C LEU A 173 17.28 -29.61 -17.24
N LEU A 174 18.40 -29.27 -16.61
CA LEU A 174 19.07 -27.96 -16.70
C LEU A 174 20.49 -28.11 -17.23
N ARG A 175 20.95 -27.07 -17.92
CA ARG A 175 22.36 -26.82 -18.22
C ARG A 175 22.82 -25.61 -17.44
N VAL A 176 23.95 -25.76 -16.76
CA VAL A 176 24.54 -24.73 -15.92
C VAL A 176 25.96 -24.47 -16.39
N THR A 177 26.30 -23.21 -16.65
CA THR A 177 27.66 -22.80 -16.96
C THR A 177 28.30 -22.22 -15.69
N LEU A 178 29.49 -22.71 -15.36
CA LEU A 178 30.31 -22.27 -14.24
C LEU A 178 31.59 -21.61 -14.77
N MET A 179 32.04 -20.54 -14.11
CA MET A 179 33.29 -19.84 -14.39
C MET A 179 34.12 -19.74 -13.12
N LEU A 180 35.42 -20.04 -13.22
CA LEU A 180 36.35 -19.89 -12.11
C LEU A 180 36.74 -18.41 -11.97
N GLU A 181 36.37 -17.78 -10.85
CA GLU A 181 36.82 -16.45 -10.44
C GLU A 181 37.54 -16.56 -9.10
N GLN A 182 38.78 -16.06 -9.01
CA GLN A 182 39.54 -15.97 -7.75
C GLN A 182 39.53 -17.29 -6.94
N GLU A 183 39.73 -18.42 -7.63
CA GLU A 183 39.70 -19.79 -7.09
C GLU A 183 38.32 -20.35 -6.67
N THR A 184 37.22 -19.65 -6.99
CA THR A 184 35.83 -20.09 -6.73
C THR A 184 35.04 -20.30 -8.01
N TRP A 185 34.22 -21.36 -8.07
CA TRP A 185 33.37 -21.65 -9.22
C TRP A 185 32.03 -20.92 -9.11
N CYS A 186 31.86 -19.88 -9.90
CA CYS A 186 30.65 -19.07 -9.92
C CYS A 186 29.69 -19.51 -11.02
N VAL A 187 28.39 -19.51 -10.76
CA VAL A 187 27.33 -19.74 -11.75
C VAL A 187 27.20 -18.51 -12.64
N VAL A 188 27.25 -18.69 -13.95
CA VAL A 188 27.17 -17.60 -14.93
C VAL A 188 26.03 -17.75 -15.94
N ASP A 189 25.52 -18.98 -16.13
CA ASP A 189 24.31 -19.25 -16.90
C ASP A 189 23.54 -20.44 -16.32
N VAL A 190 22.21 -20.34 -16.31
CA VAL A 190 21.31 -21.45 -16.00
C VAL A 190 20.22 -21.46 -17.06
N SER A 191 20.07 -22.57 -17.77
CA SER A 191 19.07 -22.70 -18.84
C SER A 191 18.47 -24.09 -18.89
N ALA A 192 17.24 -24.22 -19.38
CA ALA A 192 16.63 -25.53 -19.61
C ALA A 192 17.36 -26.27 -20.74
N ALA A 193 17.63 -27.55 -20.54
CA ALA A 193 18.21 -28.42 -21.56
C ALA A 193 17.15 -29.38 -22.13
N GLY A 194 17.29 -29.71 -23.41
CA GLY A 194 16.42 -30.66 -24.10
C GLY A 194 17.00 -32.06 -24.04
N ILE A 195 16.15 -33.08 -23.91
CA ILE A 195 16.58 -34.49 -23.84
C ILE A 195 17.40 -34.96 -25.06
N SER A 196 17.20 -34.35 -26.23
CA SER A 196 17.98 -34.64 -27.44
C SER A 196 19.45 -34.22 -27.34
N GLN A 197 19.81 -33.47 -26.31
CA GLN A 197 21.18 -33.01 -26.05
C GLN A 197 21.95 -33.97 -25.15
N LEU A 198 21.28 -34.97 -24.56
CA LEU A 198 21.90 -36.02 -23.75
C LEU A 198 22.40 -37.16 -24.63
N ASP A 199 23.53 -37.74 -24.27
CA ASP A 199 24.02 -39.00 -24.84
C ASP A 199 23.21 -40.21 -24.31
N GLU A 200 23.56 -41.43 -24.73
CA GLU A 200 22.82 -42.63 -24.35
C GLU A 200 22.85 -42.88 -22.83
N ALA A 201 24.02 -42.74 -22.20
CA ALA A 201 24.19 -42.90 -20.76
C ALA A 201 23.44 -41.84 -19.95
N GLY A 202 23.42 -40.59 -20.41
CA GLY A 202 22.69 -39.48 -19.81
C GLY A 202 21.18 -39.66 -19.92
N ARG A 203 20.68 -40.17 -21.05
CA ARG A 203 19.26 -40.52 -21.22
C ARG A 203 18.85 -41.64 -20.28
N ASP A 204 19.63 -42.71 -20.19
CA ASP A 204 19.34 -43.83 -19.29
C ASP A 204 19.30 -43.38 -17.82
N ARG A 205 20.21 -42.47 -17.43
CA ARG A 205 20.22 -41.85 -16.10
C ARG A 205 18.98 -40.99 -15.85
N LEU A 206 18.58 -40.14 -16.81
CA LEU A 206 17.38 -39.33 -16.68
C LEU A 206 16.13 -40.22 -16.58
N VAL A 207 16.03 -41.27 -17.39
CA VAL A 207 14.92 -42.24 -17.33
C VAL A 207 14.88 -42.96 -15.98
N ALA A 208 16.03 -43.39 -15.46
CA ALA A 208 16.11 -43.98 -14.12
C ALA A 208 15.63 -43.01 -13.03
N LEU A 209 16.01 -41.73 -13.10
CA LEU A 209 15.57 -40.70 -12.15
C LEU A 209 14.07 -40.36 -12.28
N LEU A 210 13.51 -40.40 -13.49
CA LEU A 210 12.07 -40.19 -13.73
C LEU A 210 11.21 -41.38 -13.26
N ALA A 211 11.79 -42.58 -13.21
CA ALA A 211 11.13 -43.79 -12.71
C ALA A 211 11.04 -43.82 -11.17
N GLU A 212 11.85 -43.03 -10.47
CA GLU A 212 11.68 -42.81 -9.04
C GLU A 212 10.43 -41.95 -8.78
N PRO A 213 9.66 -42.21 -7.71
CA PRO A 213 8.55 -41.35 -7.33
C PRO A 213 9.06 -39.91 -7.20
N PRO A 214 8.34 -38.91 -7.72
CA PRO A 214 8.84 -37.54 -7.80
C PRO A 214 9.44 -37.11 -6.48
N GLN A 215 10.77 -37.00 -6.45
CA GLN A 215 11.44 -36.20 -5.46
C GLN A 215 11.18 -34.75 -5.88
N LYS A 216 9.93 -34.30 -5.67
CA LYS A 216 9.67 -32.87 -5.58
C LYS A 216 10.76 -32.33 -4.64
N PRO A 217 11.49 -31.25 -4.97
CA PRO A 217 11.97 -30.42 -3.88
C PRO A 217 10.72 -30.15 -3.08
N ARG A 218 10.62 -30.74 -1.88
CA ARG A 218 9.38 -30.82 -1.11
C ARG A 218 8.65 -29.49 -1.31
N SER A 219 7.47 -29.48 -1.94
CA SER A 219 6.55 -28.34 -1.82
C SER A 219 6.58 -28.02 -0.35
N PRO A 220 7.12 -26.86 0.08
CA PRO A 220 7.80 -26.70 1.36
C PRO A 220 7.02 -27.50 2.36
N GLY A 221 7.55 -28.69 2.67
CA GLY A 221 6.85 -29.61 3.55
C GLY A 221 7.00 -28.92 4.88
N GLU A 222 6.03 -28.06 5.20
CA GLU A 222 6.15 -27.03 6.22
C GLU A 222 7.57 -26.45 6.22
N ARG A 223 7.88 -25.45 5.37
CA ARG A 223 8.92 -24.53 5.85
C ARG A 223 8.36 -24.04 7.18
N LEU A 224 8.97 -24.50 8.28
CA LEU A 224 8.58 -24.08 9.61
C LEU A 224 8.51 -22.57 9.55
N PRO A 225 7.41 -21.93 10.01
CA PRO A 225 7.28 -20.47 9.97
C PRO A 225 8.59 -19.81 10.39
N ALA A 226 9.09 -18.87 9.60
CA ALA A 226 10.39 -18.29 9.81
C ALA A 226 10.25 -17.00 10.64
N LEU A 227 10.79 -16.98 11.86
CA LEU A 227 10.86 -15.79 12.70
C LEU A 227 12.26 -15.19 12.60
N GLY A 228 12.35 -13.95 12.10
CA GLY A 228 13.58 -13.15 12.14
C GLY A 228 13.65 -12.41 13.47
N ILE A 229 14.63 -12.74 14.31
CA ILE A 229 14.94 -11.95 15.51
C ILE A 229 15.99 -10.90 15.13
N VAL A 230 15.61 -9.64 15.14
CA VAL A 230 16.55 -8.54 14.93
C VAL A 230 17.37 -8.37 16.21
N TYR A 231 18.65 -8.71 16.15
CA TYR A 231 19.57 -8.72 17.28
C TYR A 231 20.97 -8.37 16.83
N ASP A 232 21.50 -7.26 17.34
CA ASP A 232 22.85 -6.79 17.06
C ASP A 232 23.78 -7.18 18.22
N GLU A 233 24.70 -8.11 17.96
CA GLU A 233 25.64 -8.60 18.98
C GLU A 233 26.51 -7.46 19.53
N GLY A 234 26.60 -7.37 20.87
CA GLY A 234 27.36 -6.32 21.55
C GLY A 234 26.68 -4.95 21.58
N ALA A 235 25.43 -4.82 21.13
CA ALA A 235 24.67 -3.58 21.26
C ALA A 235 24.53 -3.17 22.73
N SER A 236 24.83 -1.90 23.01
CA SER A 236 24.55 -1.31 24.31
C SER A 236 23.04 -1.27 24.54
N PHE A 237 22.57 -1.78 25.67
CA PHE A 237 21.15 -1.87 26.04
C PHE A 237 20.30 -2.84 25.21
N ALA A 238 20.89 -3.96 24.79
CA ALA A 238 20.12 -5.06 24.24
C ALA A 238 19.01 -5.48 25.23
N PRO A 239 17.75 -5.58 24.77
CA PRO A 239 16.60 -5.88 25.62
C PRO A 239 16.53 -7.37 25.99
N SER A 240 17.35 -8.22 25.37
CA SER A 240 17.51 -9.63 25.72
C SER A 240 18.97 -10.05 25.67
N THR A 241 19.40 -10.94 26.57
CA THR A 241 20.74 -11.53 26.55
C THR A 241 20.91 -12.53 25.39
N PRO A 242 22.16 -12.81 24.95
CA PRO A 242 22.43 -13.87 23.96
C PRO A 242 21.83 -15.23 24.35
N GLU A 243 21.91 -15.62 25.62
CA GLU A 243 21.35 -16.88 26.13
C GLU A 243 19.83 -16.91 25.99
N THR A 244 19.18 -15.76 26.14
CA THR A 244 17.73 -15.61 25.93
C THR A 244 17.37 -15.81 24.47
N ILE A 245 18.14 -15.22 23.54
CA ILE A 245 17.96 -15.45 22.10
C ILE A 245 18.12 -16.94 21.77
N GLU A 246 19.15 -17.61 22.31
CA GLU A 246 19.37 -19.05 22.14
C GLU A 246 18.22 -19.91 22.71
N ARG A 247 17.58 -19.48 23.79
CA ARG A 247 16.42 -20.18 24.35
C ARG A 247 15.19 -19.99 23.47
N ILE A 248 14.95 -18.79 22.94
CA ILE A 248 13.86 -18.53 21.97
C ILE A 248 14.08 -19.38 20.71
N GLU A 249 15.32 -19.47 20.22
CA GLU A 249 15.69 -20.32 19.08
C GLU A 249 15.38 -21.80 19.35
N ARG A 250 15.82 -22.33 20.50
CA ARG A 250 15.57 -23.74 20.88
C ARG A 250 14.09 -24.05 21.11
N ILE A 251 13.34 -23.13 21.72
CA ILE A 251 11.91 -23.31 21.97
C ILE A 251 11.13 -23.19 20.65
N GLY A 252 11.48 -22.23 19.81
CA GLY A 252 10.96 -22.10 18.45
C GLY A 252 11.13 -23.38 17.64
N ALA A 253 12.35 -23.94 17.63
CA ALA A 253 12.65 -25.20 16.95
C ALA A 253 11.78 -26.36 17.48
N ARG A 254 11.64 -26.49 18.82
CA ARG A 254 10.77 -27.52 19.43
C ARG A 254 9.28 -27.31 19.13
N ARG A 255 8.85 -26.07 18.93
CA ARG A 255 7.47 -25.69 18.61
C ARG A 255 7.20 -25.62 17.10
N GLY A 256 8.15 -26.08 16.27
CA GLY A 256 7.98 -26.14 14.82
C GLY A 256 8.03 -24.76 14.16
N MET A 257 8.98 -23.91 14.56
CA MET A 257 9.25 -22.59 13.97
C MET A 257 10.75 -22.44 13.70
N HIS A 258 11.12 -21.94 12.52
CA HIS A 258 12.52 -21.64 12.22
C HIS A 258 12.83 -20.23 12.73
N VAL A 259 13.58 -20.15 13.82
CA VAL A 259 14.01 -18.87 14.38
C VAL A 259 15.43 -18.59 13.93
N THR A 260 15.72 -17.36 13.49
CA THR A 260 17.08 -16.97 13.06
C THR A 260 17.33 -15.52 13.37
N ARG A 261 18.57 -15.21 13.75
CA ARG A 261 19.03 -13.83 13.99
C ARG A 261 19.23 -13.08 12.67
N MET A 262 18.90 -11.81 12.69
CA MET A 262 19.25 -10.86 11.65
C MET A 262 19.75 -9.57 12.30
N ARG A 263 20.61 -8.84 11.61
CA ARG A 263 21.07 -7.54 12.09
C ARG A 263 20.13 -6.43 11.66
N SER A 264 20.12 -5.33 12.40
CA SER A 264 19.27 -4.17 12.08
C SER A 264 19.65 -3.48 10.76
N ASP A 265 20.87 -3.70 10.25
CA ASP A 265 21.38 -3.18 8.98
C ASP A 265 21.15 -4.11 7.77
N GLU A 266 20.38 -5.19 7.93
CA GLU A 266 20.07 -6.17 6.87
C GLU A 266 18.59 -6.17 6.41
N PRO A 267 17.97 -5.02 6.06
CA PRO A 267 16.54 -4.97 5.71
C PRO A 267 16.18 -5.79 4.47
N GLN A 268 17.15 -6.12 3.61
CA GLN A 268 16.98 -7.01 2.47
C GLN A 268 16.59 -8.45 2.87
N ARG A 269 16.97 -8.90 4.07
CA ARG A 269 16.65 -10.25 4.57
C ARG A 269 15.21 -10.38 5.06
N LEU A 270 14.44 -9.29 5.15
CA LEU A 270 13.04 -9.32 5.59
C LEU A 270 12.18 -10.29 4.76
N ALA A 271 12.43 -10.37 3.45
CA ALA A 271 11.71 -11.27 2.55
C ALA A 271 11.96 -12.75 2.85
N SER A 272 12.99 -13.08 3.63
CA SER A 272 13.30 -14.45 4.04
C SER A 272 12.50 -14.92 5.25
N PHE A 273 11.73 -14.06 5.92
CA PHE A 273 11.00 -14.34 7.15
C PHE A 273 9.48 -14.22 6.97
N ASP A 274 8.73 -14.90 7.84
CA ASP A 274 7.27 -14.83 7.93
C ASP A 274 6.80 -13.88 9.03
N ALA A 275 7.67 -13.53 9.99
CA ALA A 275 7.43 -12.53 11.04
C ALA A 275 8.77 -11.98 11.57
N ILE A 276 8.71 -10.83 12.25
CA ILE A 276 9.89 -10.16 12.81
C ILE A 276 9.68 -9.88 14.31
N PHE A 277 10.73 -10.12 15.10
CA PHE A 277 10.81 -9.76 16.51
C PHE A 277 12.01 -8.83 16.74
N LEU A 278 11.78 -7.60 17.23
CA LEU A 278 12.87 -6.67 17.48
C LEU A 278 13.44 -6.94 18.87
N ARG A 279 14.72 -7.30 18.97
CA ARG A 279 15.49 -7.34 20.22
C ARG A 279 16.70 -6.40 20.12
N VAL A 280 16.43 -5.20 19.62
CA VAL A 280 17.35 -4.06 19.55
C VAL A 280 16.62 -2.84 20.08
N LEU A 281 17.35 -1.77 20.44
CA LEU A 281 16.72 -0.54 20.91
C LEU A 281 15.76 0.03 19.86
N THR A 282 14.53 0.30 20.29
CA THR A 282 13.47 0.90 19.47
C THR A 282 13.34 2.40 19.73
N GLY A 283 12.95 3.14 18.69
CA GLY A 283 12.74 4.58 18.77
C GLY A 283 12.46 5.18 17.38
N PRO A 284 11.66 6.25 17.27
CA PRO A 284 11.25 6.83 15.98
C PRO A 284 12.41 7.24 15.06
N THR A 285 13.57 7.56 15.64
CA THR A 285 14.77 7.98 14.92
C THR A 285 15.76 6.84 14.65
N LEU A 286 15.51 5.64 15.19
CA LEU A 286 16.43 4.51 15.12
C LEU A 286 16.18 3.63 13.88
N PRO A 287 17.20 2.90 13.40
CA PRO A 287 17.06 1.99 12.25
C PRO A 287 15.96 0.92 12.45
N SER A 288 15.77 0.47 13.68
CA SER A 288 14.73 -0.51 14.07
C SER A 288 13.32 -0.06 13.69
N TYR A 289 13.01 1.24 13.78
CA TYR A 289 11.71 1.78 13.37
C TYR A 289 11.50 1.71 11.85
N ARG A 290 12.53 2.00 11.06
CA ARG A 290 12.48 1.87 9.59
C ARG A 290 12.32 0.42 9.15
N LEU A 291 12.95 -0.50 9.89
CA LEU A 291 12.83 -1.94 9.67
C LEU A 291 11.40 -2.42 9.98
N ALA A 292 10.81 -1.96 11.08
CA ALA A 292 9.41 -2.23 11.43
C ALA A 292 8.43 -1.74 10.35
N LEU A 293 8.60 -0.50 9.86
CA LEU A 293 7.78 0.06 8.77
C LEU A 293 7.87 -0.77 7.49
N ARG A 294 9.08 -1.26 7.17
CA ARG A 294 9.27 -2.08 5.96
C ARG A 294 8.71 -3.48 6.11
N ALA A 295 8.80 -4.08 7.29
CA ALA A 295 8.19 -5.37 7.58
C ALA A 295 6.65 -5.29 7.53
N GLU A 296 6.06 -4.22 8.07
CA GLU A 296 4.61 -3.94 7.96
C GLU A 296 4.17 -3.77 6.50
N ALA A 297 4.92 -3.02 5.69
CA ALA A 297 4.64 -2.85 4.27
C ALA A 297 4.70 -4.16 3.46
N LEU A 298 5.46 -5.15 3.95
CA LEU A 298 5.55 -6.50 3.39
C LEU A 298 4.47 -7.45 3.94
N GLY A 299 3.60 -6.98 4.83
CA GLY A 299 2.56 -7.79 5.47
C GLY A 299 3.08 -8.76 6.53
N LEU A 300 4.32 -8.58 6.99
CA LEU A 300 4.92 -9.42 8.03
C LEU A 300 4.40 -8.99 9.41
N PRO A 301 3.91 -9.91 10.26
CA PRO A 301 3.64 -9.61 11.65
C PRO A 301 4.93 -9.13 12.35
N VAL A 302 4.86 -7.95 12.96
CA VAL A 302 5.90 -7.39 13.84
C VAL A 302 5.27 -7.22 15.22
N VAL A 303 5.89 -7.77 16.27
CA VAL A 303 5.34 -7.64 17.64
C VAL A 303 5.57 -6.25 18.22
N ASP A 304 6.66 -5.60 17.81
CA ASP A 304 7.02 -4.22 18.13
C ASP A 304 6.69 -3.32 16.92
N ASP A 305 5.39 -3.16 16.63
CA ASP A 305 4.94 -2.47 15.41
C ASP A 305 5.27 -0.96 15.43
N PRO A 306 5.31 -0.29 14.27
CA PRO A 306 5.67 1.13 14.19
C PRO A 306 4.81 2.05 15.07
N GLN A 307 3.50 1.78 15.20
CA GLN A 307 2.63 2.60 16.05
C GLN A 307 2.98 2.41 17.52
N SER A 308 3.22 1.18 17.95
CA SER A 308 3.68 0.87 19.31
C SER A 308 5.00 1.58 19.65
N ILE A 309 6.00 1.50 18.77
CA ILE A 309 7.30 2.18 18.94
C ILE A 309 7.10 3.69 19.14
N PHE A 310 6.31 4.32 18.26
CA PHE A 310 6.09 5.76 18.30
C PHE A 310 5.37 6.20 19.58
N ARG A 311 4.30 5.50 19.95
CA ARG A 311 3.48 5.84 21.12
C ARG A 311 4.21 5.63 22.44
N CYS A 312 4.93 4.52 22.58
CA CYS A 312 5.66 4.20 23.81
C CYS A 312 6.92 5.05 24.00
N SER A 313 7.55 5.51 22.90
CA SER A 313 8.78 6.32 22.98
C SER A 313 8.57 7.74 23.52
N ASN A 314 7.32 8.25 23.48
CA ASN A 314 7.00 9.62 23.84
C ASN A 314 6.24 9.72 25.17
N LYS A 315 6.90 10.23 26.22
CA LYS A 315 6.31 10.31 27.57
C LYS A 315 5.19 11.34 27.69
N VAL A 316 5.16 12.37 26.84
CA VAL A 316 4.06 13.35 26.80
C VAL A 316 2.81 12.67 26.25
N PHE A 317 2.94 11.95 25.14
CA PHE A 317 1.86 11.16 24.56
C PHE A 317 1.30 10.15 25.56
N LEU A 318 2.17 9.38 26.24
CA LEU A 318 1.74 8.42 27.26
C LEU A 318 1.03 9.10 28.43
N HIS A 319 1.55 10.23 28.92
CA HIS A 319 0.92 10.97 30.02
C HIS A 319 -0.50 11.43 29.66
N GLU A 320 -0.66 12.11 28.53
CA GLU A 320 -1.95 12.60 28.03
C GLU A 320 -2.94 11.45 27.78
N LEU A 321 -2.46 10.35 27.17
CA LEU A 321 -3.27 9.17 26.90
C LEU A 321 -3.76 8.50 28.19
N LEU A 322 -2.86 8.30 29.16
CA LEU A 322 -3.21 7.67 30.43
C LEU A 322 -4.15 8.54 31.26
N GLN A 323 -3.96 9.87 31.24
CA GLN A 323 -4.88 10.82 31.88
C GLN A 323 -6.28 10.77 31.26
N ARG A 324 -6.38 10.88 29.93
CA ARG A 324 -7.67 10.88 29.22
C ARG A 324 -8.50 9.63 29.48
N GLU A 325 -7.85 8.49 29.65
CA GLU A 325 -8.51 7.18 29.84
C GLU A 325 -8.66 6.80 31.32
N ASP A 326 -8.49 7.76 32.23
CA ASP A 326 -8.56 7.58 33.69
C ASP A 326 -7.71 6.39 34.15
N VAL A 327 -6.46 6.31 33.68
CA VAL A 327 -5.46 5.36 34.16
C VAL A 327 -4.67 6.02 35.28
N PRO A 328 -4.68 5.47 36.52
CA PRO A 328 -3.93 6.04 37.63
C PRO A 328 -2.44 6.19 37.28
N THR A 329 -1.93 7.42 37.38
CA THR A 329 -0.52 7.79 37.20
C THR A 329 -0.10 8.68 38.37
N PRO A 330 1.21 8.81 38.67
CA PRO A 330 1.66 9.83 39.63
C PRO A 330 1.25 11.24 39.17
N PRO A 331 1.04 12.20 40.08
CA PRO A 331 0.87 13.60 39.73
C PRO A 331 1.97 14.03 38.76
N THR A 332 1.58 14.50 37.58
CA THR A 332 2.49 14.79 36.47
C THR A 332 2.01 16.04 35.76
N GLU A 333 2.94 16.91 35.41
CA GLU A 333 2.74 18.20 34.76
C GLU A 333 3.69 18.33 33.57
N LEU A 334 3.29 19.09 32.56
CA LEU A 334 4.16 19.46 31.44
C LEU A 334 4.78 20.83 31.71
N ALA A 335 6.10 20.90 31.68
CA ALA A 335 6.84 22.15 31.86
C ALA A 335 7.40 22.66 30.53
N ALA A 336 7.12 23.92 30.22
CA ALA A 336 7.76 24.70 29.16
C ALA A 336 8.85 25.59 29.78
N PRO A 337 9.74 26.22 28.97
CA PRO A 337 10.77 27.13 29.48
C PRO A 337 10.22 28.29 30.34
N THR A 338 8.96 28.65 30.13
CA THR A 338 8.26 29.72 30.85
C THR A 338 7.52 29.25 32.10
N THR A 339 7.43 27.94 32.37
CA THR A 339 6.71 27.40 33.53
C THR A 339 7.42 27.78 34.83
N PRO A 340 6.76 28.51 35.76
CA PRO A 340 7.35 28.86 37.04
C PRO A 340 7.61 27.64 37.91
N PHE A 341 8.75 27.62 38.62
CA PHE A 341 9.07 26.55 39.57
C PHE A 341 8.04 26.46 40.70
N SER A 342 7.55 27.61 41.21
CA SER A 342 6.54 27.68 42.26
C SER A 342 5.29 26.89 41.90
N ASP A 343 4.82 27.00 40.66
CA ASP A 343 3.59 26.33 40.20
C ASP A 343 3.75 24.80 40.16
N LEU A 344 4.98 24.32 39.92
CA LEU A 344 5.30 22.90 39.95
C LEU A 344 5.47 22.41 41.39
N GLU A 345 6.11 23.19 42.26
CA GLU A 345 6.25 22.90 43.68
C GLU A 345 4.88 22.82 44.37
N ASP A 346 4.00 23.78 44.12
CA ASP A 346 2.66 23.84 44.73
C ASP A 346 1.80 22.64 44.34
N ARG A 347 1.94 22.15 43.09
CA ARG A 347 1.11 21.07 42.56
C ARG A 347 1.68 19.68 42.83
N LEU A 348 3.00 19.51 42.76
CA LEU A 348 3.65 18.20 42.83
C LEU A 348 4.35 17.94 44.18
N GLY A 349 4.68 19.00 44.91
CA GLY A 349 5.56 18.95 46.07
C GLY A 349 7.02 18.62 45.71
N LEU A 350 7.91 18.75 46.69
CA LEU A 350 9.32 18.38 46.54
C LEU A 350 9.68 17.09 47.31
N PRO A 351 10.64 16.30 46.80
CA PRO A 351 11.26 16.44 45.48
C PRO A 351 10.31 15.98 44.35
N PHE A 352 10.58 16.36 43.11
CA PHE A 352 9.94 15.81 41.91
C PHE A 352 10.98 15.32 40.90
N VAL A 353 10.52 14.64 39.84
CA VAL A 353 11.34 14.04 38.80
C VAL A 353 11.10 14.75 37.48
N VAL A 354 12.16 15.23 36.84
CA VAL A 354 12.11 15.84 35.50
C VAL A 354 12.61 14.82 34.47
N LYS A 355 11.86 14.66 33.38
CA LYS A 355 12.16 13.73 32.28
C LYS A 355 12.03 14.43 30.94
N VAL A 356 12.90 14.08 29.99
CA VAL A 356 12.71 14.46 28.58
C VAL A 356 11.62 13.59 27.91
N PRO A 357 10.84 14.12 26.96
CA PRO A 357 9.79 13.37 26.26
C PRO A 357 10.30 12.12 25.54
N ASP A 358 11.38 12.26 24.78
CA ASP A 358 11.97 11.20 23.96
C ASP A 358 13.24 10.66 24.64
N GLY A 359 13.15 9.49 25.27
CA GLY A 359 14.32 8.89 25.93
C GLY A 359 14.06 7.49 26.49
N SER A 360 15.11 6.68 26.59
CA SER A 360 15.03 5.28 27.03
C SER A 360 16.00 4.98 28.18
N PHE A 361 15.76 3.90 28.92
CA PHE A 361 16.64 3.37 29.99
C PHE A 361 16.99 4.36 31.11
N SER A 362 16.02 5.18 31.55
CA SER A 362 16.22 6.20 32.61
C SER A 362 17.28 7.27 32.29
N THR A 363 17.73 7.36 31.04
CA THR A 363 18.63 8.44 30.58
C THR A 363 17.83 9.75 30.51
N GLY A 364 18.33 10.81 31.15
CA GLY A 364 17.64 12.10 31.20
C GLY A 364 16.52 12.20 32.24
N VAL A 365 16.53 11.34 33.27
CA VAL A 365 15.61 11.39 34.42
C VAL A 365 16.34 11.97 35.63
N HIS A 366 15.90 13.13 36.10
CA HIS A 366 16.58 13.88 37.16
C HIS A 366 15.66 14.12 38.35
N ARG A 367 16.11 13.75 39.56
CA ARG A 367 15.42 14.10 40.81
C ARG A 367 15.81 15.53 41.20
N ILE A 368 14.83 16.38 41.43
CA ILE A 368 14.97 17.80 41.74
C ILE A 368 14.48 18.04 43.17
N GLY A 369 15.36 18.53 44.03
CA GLY A 369 15.05 18.81 45.43
C GLY A 369 14.84 20.29 45.77
N ASN A 370 15.19 21.21 44.87
CA ASN A 370 15.03 22.65 45.07
C ASN A 370 15.08 23.41 43.72
N GLU A 371 14.75 24.70 43.76
CA GLU A 371 14.70 25.56 42.58
C GLU A 371 16.06 25.71 41.86
N SER A 372 17.16 25.78 42.62
CA SER A 372 18.49 25.92 42.03
C SER A 372 18.86 24.70 41.19
N GLU A 373 18.55 23.49 41.68
CA GLU A 373 18.72 22.24 40.92
C GLU A 373 17.81 22.20 39.69
N TYR A 374 16.56 22.66 39.83
CA TYR A 374 15.60 22.74 38.72
C TYR A 374 16.15 23.59 37.59
N ARG A 375 16.51 24.86 37.87
CA ARG A 375 17.00 25.81 36.87
C ARG A 375 18.27 25.31 36.19
N ALA A 376 19.20 24.75 36.95
CA ALA A 376 20.45 24.21 36.41
C ALA A 376 20.20 23.04 35.44
N LYS A 377 19.26 22.15 35.78
CA LYS A 377 18.95 20.98 34.93
C LYS A 377 18.05 21.32 33.76
N THR A 378 17.01 22.12 33.94
CA THR A 378 16.10 22.44 32.84
C THR A 378 16.75 23.32 31.78
N ALA A 379 17.73 24.17 32.13
CA ALA A 379 18.52 24.91 31.14
C ALA A 379 19.19 23.97 30.11
N GLU A 380 19.78 22.85 30.57
CA GLU A 380 20.41 21.86 29.67
C GLU A 380 19.36 21.03 28.89
N LEU A 381 18.22 20.74 29.50
CA LEU A 381 17.21 19.85 28.92
C LEU A 381 16.30 20.57 27.90
N PHE A 382 16.01 21.85 28.10
CA PHE A 382 15.21 22.64 27.16
C PHE A 382 15.95 22.95 25.85
N ASP A 383 17.29 22.90 25.84
CA ASP A 383 18.07 22.92 24.59
C ASP A 383 17.79 21.70 23.70
N LYS A 384 17.31 20.60 24.29
CA LYS A 384 17.08 19.31 23.61
C LYS A 384 15.60 19.03 23.35
N SER A 385 14.69 19.66 24.09
CA SER A 385 13.25 19.45 23.93
C SER A 385 12.45 20.69 24.35
N PRO A 386 11.41 21.11 23.60
CA PRO A 386 10.60 22.28 23.96
C PRO A 386 9.70 22.05 25.18
N LEU A 387 9.49 20.80 25.58
CA LEU A 387 8.66 20.41 26.72
C LEU A 387 9.39 19.37 27.57
N LEU A 388 9.17 19.41 28.89
CA LEU A 388 9.64 18.41 29.83
C LEU A 388 8.46 17.83 30.61
N VAL A 389 8.56 16.56 30.97
CA VAL A 389 7.59 15.89 31.84
C VAL A 389 8.09 15.99 33.27
N VAL A 390 7.32 16.64 34.14
CA VAL A 390 7.63 16.81 35.57
C VAL A 390 6.66 15.98 36.38
N GLN A 391 7.17 15.00 37.11
CA GLN A 391 6.37 13.98 37.80
C GLN A 391 6.71 13.95 39.29
N GLY A 392 5.71 13.95 40.16
CA GLY A 392 5.90 13.86 41.62
C GLY A 392 6.74 12.65 42.02
N TRP A 393 7.67 12.83 42.96
CA TRP A 393 8.55 11.75 43.39
C TRP A 393 7.82 10.76 44.30
N MET A 394 7.85 9.48 43.91
CA MET A 394 7.25 8.39 44.68
C MET A 394 8.32 7.37 45.08
N PRO A 395 8.83 7.41 46.33
CA PRO A 395 9.82 6.45 46.81
C PRO A 395 9.17 5.09 47.06
N THR A 396 9.74 4.05 46.43
CA THR A 396 9.26 2.67 46.53
C THR A 396 10.44 1.72 46.72
N PRO A 397 10.26 0.61 47.46
CA PRO A 397 11.32 -0.40 47.63
C PRO A 397 11.57 -1.19 46.34
N PHE A 398 10.59 -1.23 45.44
CA PHE A 398 10.65 -1.84 44.12
C PHE A 398 9.55 -1.27 43.23
N ASP A 399 9.69 -1.48 41.93
CA ASP A 399 8.67 -1.23 40.91
C ASP A 399 8.18 -2.55 40.34
N TRP A 400 6.89 -2.65 40.06
CA TRP A 400 6.32 -3.78 39.35
C TRP A 400 6.56 -3.61 37.85
N ARG A 401 7.11 -4.62 37.20
CA ARG A 401 7.09 -4.77 35.75
C ARG A 401 6.08 -5.86 35.42
N VAL A 402 5.03 -5.48 34.69
CA VAL A 402 4.08 -6.44 34.11
C VAL A 402 4.27 -6.44 32.61
N THR A 403 4.76 -7.56 32.08
CA THR A 403 4.90 -7.72 30.64
C THR A 403 3.62 -8.34 30.07
N VAL A 404 3.06 -7.70 29.05
CA VAL A 404 1.81 -8.08 28.38
C VAL A 404 2.13 -8.45 26.93
N LEU A 405 1.53 -9.52 26.43
CA LEU A 405 1.63 -9.95 25.05
C LEU A 405 0.24 -10.30 24.51
N GLY A 406 -0.22 -9.65 23.44
CA GLY A 406 -1.53 -9.96 22.85
C GLY A 406 -2.71 -9.80 23.82
N GLY A 407 -2.64 -8.81 24.71
CA GLY A 407 -3.66 -8.56 25.73
C GLY A 407 -3.69 -9.57 26.88
N LYS A 408 -2.63 -10.38 27.06
CA LYS A 408 -2.48 -11.32 28.18
C LYS A 408 -1.19 -11.05 28.95
N VAL A 409 -1.19 -11.29 30.25
CA VAL A 409 0.03 -11.19 31.06
C VAL A 409 1.00 -12.31 30.66
N LEU A 410 2.18 -11.91 30.20
CA LEU A 410 3.27 -12.80 29.83
C LEU A 410 4.14 -13.16 31.04
N PHE A 411 4.56 -12.17 31.84
CA PHE A 411 5.23 -12.38 33.12
C PHE A 411 5.08 -11.16 34.05
N VAL A 412 5.39 -11.35 35.33
CA VAL A 412 5.37 -10.29 36.35
C VAL A 412 6.66 -10.37 37.17
N ALA A 413 7.29 -9.23 37.43
CA ALA A 413 8.49 -9.15 38.25
C ALA A 413 8.53 -7.87 39.10
N ARG A 414 9.30 -7.92 40.19
CA ARG A 414 9.64 -6.78 41.03
C ARG A 414 11.07 -6.37 40.72
N TYR A 415 11.24 -5.13 40.30
CA TYR A 415 12.53 -4.52 40.02
C TYR A 415 12.90 -3.66 41.22
N HIS A 416 13.83 -4.13 42.05
CA HIS A 416 14.27 -3.40 43.23
C HIS A 416 15.18 -2.22 42.85
N MET A 417 15.21 -1.20 43.71
CA MET A 417 16.15 -0.09 43.53
C MET A 417 17.59 -0.57 43.74
N ALA A 418 18.56 0.03 43.05
CA ALA A 418 19.96 -0.26 43.27
C ALA A 418 20.39 0.18 44.68
N GLU A 419 21.30 -0.55 45.31
CA GLU A 419 21.71 -0.28 46.70
C GLU A 419 22.22 1.16 46.88
N GLY A 420 21.60 1.89 47.80
CA GLY A 420 21.88 3.31 48.06
C GLY A 420 21.42 4.28 46.97
N HIS A 421 20.54 3.84 46.04
CA HIS A 421 20.06 4.64 44.91
C HIS A 421 18.52 4.59 44.80
N TRP A 422 17.93 5.58 44.13
CA TRP A 422 16.46 5.72 44.00
C TRP A 422 15.90 5.17 42.67
N GLN A 423 16.77 4.70 41.79
CA GLN A 423 16.44 4.03 40.52
C GLN A 423 16.95 2.59 40.54
N ILE A 424 16.37 1.76 39.67
CA ILE A 424 16.75 0.35 39.48
C ILE A 424 18.17 0.18 38.92
N ARG A 425 18.75 1.25 38.35
CA ARG A 425 20.12 1.33 37.86
C ARG A 425 20.81 2.55 38.46
N ALA A 426 22.06 2.39 38.88
CA ALA A 426 22.92 3.46 39.39
C ALA A 426 24.26 3.44 38.66
N GLU A 427 24.73 4.57 38.15
CA GLU A 427 26.07 4.67 37.58
C GLU A 427 27.11 4.80 38.70
N GLY A 428 28.18 4.00 38.63
CA GLY A 428 29.24 3.96 39.63
C GLY A 428 30.65 4.00 39.01
N ARG A 429 31.67 4.23 39.85
CA ARG A 429 33.09 4.33 39.43
C ARG A 429 33.63 3.09 38.72
N THR A 430 33.04 1.92 38.95
CA THR A 430 33.46 0.63 38.38
C THR A 430 32.44 0.08 37.37
N GLY A 431 31.52 0.93 36.88
CA GLY A 431 30.42 0.55 35.99
C GLY A 431 29.03 0.70 36.63
N ALA A 432 28.00 0.32 35.89
CA ALA A 432 26.61 0.41 36.35
C ALA A 432 26.29 -0.70 37.38
N ARG A 433 25.58 -0.34 38.44
CA ARG A 433 25.03 -1.26 39.45
C ARG A 433 23.51 -1.36 39.25
N TYR A 434 22.97 -2.56 39.31
CA TYR A 434 21.54 -2.83 39.14
C TYR A 434 20.94 -3.38 40.44
N GLY A 435 19.67 -3.06 40.68
CA GLY A 435 18.90 -3.69 41.75
C GLY A 435 18.51 -5.13 41.41
N ARG A 436 18.16 -5.89 42.46
CA ARG A 436 17.69 -7.28 42.31
C ARG A 436 16.38 -7.32 41.52
N VAL A 437 16.25 -8.27 40.61
CA VAL A 437 14.97 -8.61 39.97
C VAL A 437 14.40 -9.86 40.64
N GLU A 438 13.13 -9.81 41.03
CA GLU A 438 12.40 -10.92 41.63
C GLU A 438 11.17 -11.25 40.78
N ALA A 439 11.21 -12.35 40.03
CA ALA A 439 10.06 -12.84 39.29
C ALA A 439 8.95 -13.32 40.23
N VAL A 440 7.71 -13.01 39.87
CA VAL A 440 6.51 -13.40 40.59
C VAL A 440 5.63 -14.21 39.65
N ALA A 441 5.26 -15.42 40.05
CA ALA A 441 4.44 -16.29 39.21
C ALA A 441 3.11 -15.59 38.84
N ARG A 442 2.76 -15.62 37.55
CA ARG A 442 1.56 -14.93 37.00
C ARG A 442 0.29 -15.17 37.82
N ARG A 443 0.08 -16.42 38.24
CA ARG A 443 -1.10 -16.86 39.00
C ARG A 443 -1.22 -16.24 40.39
N THR A 444 -0.10 -15.85 41.00
CA THR A 444 -0.03 -15.26 42.34
C THR A 444 0.22 -13.76 42.33
N ALA A 445 0.41 -13.15 41.15
CA ALA A 445 0.59 -11.72 41.03
C ALA A 445 -0.65 -10.96 41.51
N PRO A 446 -0.49 -9.77 42.13
CA PRO A 446 -1.63 -8.96 42.56
C PRO A 446 -2.57 -8.62 41.40
N ARG A 447 -3.87 -8.82 41.61
CA ARG A 447 -4.90 -8.67 40.56
C ARG A 447 -5.12 -7.22 40.15
N ASP A 448 -4.98 -6.30 41.09
CA ASP A 448 -5.04 -4.86 40.86
C ASP A 448 -3.88 -4.40 39.96
N VAL A 449 -2.65 -4.85 40.23
CA VAL A 449 -1.46 -4.55 39.42
C VAL A 449 -1.60 -5.13 38.01
N THR A 450 -1.97 -6.41 37.88
CA THR A 450 -2.10 -7.06 36.56
C THR A 450 -3.27 -6.50 35.74
N ARG A 451 -4.41 -6.17 36.36
CA ARG A 451 -5.55 -5.52 35.68
C ARG A 451 -5.18 -4.12 35.20
N LEU A 452 -4.47 -3.34 36.01
CA LEU A 452 -4.01 -2.01 35.64
C LEU A 452 -3.06 -2.07 34.44
N ALA A 453 -2.11 -3.01 34.45
CA ALA A 453 -1.19 -3.22 33.34
C ALA A 453 -1.93 -3.61 32.04
N LEU A 454 -2.90 -4.52 32.12
CA LEU A 454 -3.71 -4.91 30.96
C LEU A 454 -4.53 -3.73 30.41
N LYS A 455 -5.11 -2.89 31.29
CA LYS A 455 -5.80 -1.66 30.88
C LYS A 455 -4.86 -0.72 30.13
N ALA A 456 -3.68 -0.44 30.70
CA ALA A 456 -2.70 0.47 30.10
C ALA A 456 -2.15 -0.03 28.76
N ALA A 457 -1.79 -1.32 28.67
CA ALA A 457 -1.27 -1.92 27.44
C ALA A 457 -2.31 -1.93 26.30
N ALA A 458 -3.60 -2.15 26.62
CA ALA A 458 -4.68 -2.14 25.63
C ALA A 458 -4.89 -0.77 24.96
N LEU A 459 -4.45 0.33 25.58
CA LEU A 459 -4.49 1.66 24.96
C LEU A 459 -3.42 1.84 23.87
N ILE A 460 -2.37 1.01 23.89
CA ILE A 460 -1.31 1.03 22.87
C ILE A 460 -1.66 0.09 21.72
N GLY A 461 -1.92 -1.19 22.02
CA GLY A 461 -2.21 -2.21 21.00
C GLY A 461 -2.20 -3.64 21.54
N ASP A 462 -1.84 -4.61 20.70
CA ASP A 462 -1.81 -6.05 21.01
C ASP A 462 -0.43 -6.71 20.82
N GLY A 463 0.63 -5.88 20.81
CA GLY A 463 2.04 -6.27 20.75
C GLY A 463 2.61 -6.78 22.08
N LEU A 464 3.92 -6.59 22.27
CA LEU A 464 4.64 -6.87 23.52
C LEU A 464 4.82 -5.55 24.28
N TYR A 465 4.38 -5.48 25.53
CA TYR A 465 4.48 -4.26 26.33
C TYR A 465 4.99 -4.53 27.73
N GLY A 466 5.94 -3.75 28.21
CA GLY A 466 6.33 -3.72 29.62
C GLY A 466 5.71 -2.54 30.31
N VAL A 467 4.75 -2.78 31.20
CA VAL A 467 4.12 -1.73 31.99
C VAL A 467 4.82 -1.61 33.33
N ASP A 468 5.40 -0.44 33.58
CA ASP A 468 6.03 -0.09 34.86
C ASP A 468 5.00 0.50 35.81
N ILE A 469 4.88 -0.10 36.99
CA ILE A 469 3.85 0.25 37.98
C ILE A 469 4.51 0.46 39.34
N LYS A 470 4.20 1.57 40.00
CA LYS A 470 4.58 1.81 41.40
C LYS A 470 3.43 1.48 42.35
N PRO A 471 3.72 0.92 43.53
CA PRO A 471 2.75 0.95 44.63
C PRO A 471 2.51 2.41 45.08
N GLY A 472 1.25 2.84 45.08
CA GLY A 472 0.82 4.13 45.63
C GLY A 472 -0.01 3.98 46.90
N LYS A 473 -0.27 5.10 47.59
CA LYS A 473 -1.06 5.13 48.83
C LYS A 473 -2.51 4.67 48.61
N ASP A 474 -3.10 5.06 47.47
CA ASP A 474 -4.50 4.80 47.12
C ASP A 474 -4.65 3.66 46.09
N GLY A 475 -3.56 2.93 45.81
CA GLY A 475 -3.52 1.85 44.83
C GLY A 475 -2.30 1.93 43.91
N PRO A 476 -2.10 0.93 43.03
CA PRO A 476 -1.02 0.95 42.05
C PRO A 476 -1.22 2.05 41.00
N VAL A 477 -0.12 2.64 40.53
CA VAL A 477 -0.11 3.68 39.49
C VAL A 477 0.87 3.31 38.37
N VAL A 478 0.48 3.59 37.12
CA VAL A 478 1.33 3.38 35.94
C VAL A 478 2.35 4.51 35.83
N ILE A 479 3.60 4.14 35.58
CA ILE A 479 4.71 5.07 35.36
C ILE A 479 4.93 5.27 33.87
N GLU A 480 5.06 4.17 33.12
CA GLU A 480 5.24 4.17 31.68
C GLU A 480 4.86 2.80 31.07
N VAL A 481 4.66 2.79 29.75
CA VAL A 481 4.45 1.60 28.94
C VAL A 481 5.57 1.55 27.91
N ASN A 482 6.31 0.45 27.85
CA ASN A 482 7.44 0.26 26.93
C ASN A 482 7.06 -0.76 25.84
N ASP A 483 7.30 -0.45 24.57
CA ASP A 483 7.06 -1.33 23.41
C ASP A 483 8.07 -2.47 23.28
N ASN A 484 9.28 -2.31 23.83
CA ASN A 484 10.33 -3.31 23.72
C ASN A 484 10.94 -3.64 25.09
N PRO A 485 10.18 -4.26 26.00
CA PRO A 485 10.63 -4.51 27.37
C PRO A 485 11.72 -5.59 27.43
N ASN A 486 12.45 -5.60 28.55
CA ASN A 486 13.40 -6.67 28.87
C ASN A 486 12.72 -8.04 28.91
N LEU A 487 13.46 -9.04 28.44
CA LEU A 487 13.10 -10.45 28.54
C LEU A 487 14.40 -11.23 28.66
N ASP A 488 14.78 -11.58 29.89
CA ASP A 488 16.06 -12.20 30.22
C ASP A 488 15.92 -13.49 31.05
N ILE A 489 16.68 -14.51 30.66
CA ILE A 489 16.78 -15.78 31.40
C ILE A 489 17.38 -15.56 32.79
N GLY A 490 16.83 -16.24 33.78
CA GLY A 490 17.28 -16.22 35.17
C GLY A 490 16.76 -15.02 35.96
N TYR A 491 16.14 -14.06 35.28
CA TYR A 491 15.49 -12.90 35.88
C TYR A 491 13.99 -12.94 35.61
N ASP A 492 13.56 -12.55 34.41
CA ASP A 492 12.14 -12.42 34.07
C ASP A 492 11.42 -13.78 33.97
N ASP A 493 12.14 -14.82 33.53
CA ASP A 493 11.61 -16.17 33.40
C ASP A 493 11.67 -17.02 34.67
N ALA A 494 12.25 -16.52 35.76
CA ALA A 494 12.58 -17.35 36.93
C ALA A 494 11.36 -17.99 37.61
N ALA A 495 10.17 -17.40 37.49
CA ALA A 495 8.94 -17.92 38.10
C ALA A 495 8.13 -18.87 37.21
N ASP A 496 8.01 -18.57 35.91
CA ASP A 496 7.13 -19.29 34.98
C ASP A 496 7.92 -20.07 33.88
N GLY A 497 9.24 -19.91 33.83
CA GLY A 497 10.17 -20.69 33.02
C GLY A 497 9.87 -20.69 31.53
N ASN A 498 9.94 -21.88 30.92
CA ASN A 498 9.74 -22.05 29.48
C ASN A 498 8.36 -21.59 28.98
N ALA A 499 7.34 -21.54 29.86
CA ALA A 499 5.99 -21.16 29.46
C ALA A 499 5.93 -19.76 28.84
N ILE A 500 6.77 -18.83 29.29
CA ILE A 500 6.86 -17.47 28.73
C ILE A 500 7.27 -17.49 27.25
N TYR A 501 8.33 -18.22 26.93
CA TYR A 501 8.82 -18.31 25.57
C TYR A 501 7.91 -19.16 24.69
N GLU A 502 7.24 -20.17 25.26
CA GLU A 502 6.24 -20.96 24.55
C GLU A 502 5.04 -20.10 24.15
N ASP A 503 4.52 -19.29 25.08
CA ASP A 503 3.44 -18.32 24.83
C ASP A 503 3.85 -17.29 23.75
N LEU A 504 5.10 -16.80 23.80
CA LEU A 504 5.67 -15.89 22.79
C LEU A 504 5.72 -16.52 21.39
N ILE A 505 6.23 -17.75 21.30
CA ILE A 505 6.35 -18.45 20.02
C ILE A 505 4.96 -18.80 19.47
N ASP A 506 4.04 -19.24 20.33
CA ASP A 506 2.67 -19.56 19.92
C ASP A 506 1.93 -18.30 19.42
N TRP A 507 2.16 -17.13 20.03
CA TRP A 507 1.65 -15.83 19.52
C TRP A 507 2.12 -15.54 18.09
N PHE A 508 3.41 -15.77 17.78
CA PHE A 508 3.94 -15.58 16.43
C PHE A 508 3.35 -16.60 15.46
N ARG A 509 3.30 -17.88 15.85
CA ARG A 509 2.73 -18.96 15.01
C ARG A 509 1.26 -18.69 14.67
N GLU A 510 0.48 -18.20 15.62
CA GLU A 510 -0.92 -17.84 15.39
C GLU A 510 -1.07 -16.70 14.38
N ARG A 511 -0.24 -15.64 14.49
CA ARG A 511 -0.27 -14.51 13.53
C ARG A 511 0.27 -14.89 12.17
N ILE A 512 1.35 -15.66 12.09
CA ILE A 512 1.86 -16.17 10.82
C ILE A 512 0.81 -17.07 10.17
N ALA A 513 0.16 -17.96 10.92
CA ALA A 513 -0.92 -18.79 10.39
C ALA A 513 -2.14 -17.96 9.95
N LYS A 514 -2.40 -16.81 10.58
CA LYS A 514 -3.45 -15.88 10.18
C LYS A 514 -3.09 -15.13 8.89
N ALA A 515 -1.83 -14.70 8.75
CA ALA A 515 -1.29 -14.03 7.57
C ALA A 515 -1.16 -15.00 6.36
N ASN A 516 -0.68 -16.22 6.61
CA ASN A 516 -0.46 -17.28 5.61
C ASN A 516 -1.70 -18.13 5.32
N ARG A 517 -2.86 -17.82 5.92
CA ARG A 517 -4.12 -18.48 5.55
C ARG A 517 -4.51 -18.00 4.15
N PRO A 518 -4.61 -18.89 3.13
CA PRO A 518 -5.38 -18.55 1.94
C PRO A 518 -6.79 -18.19 2.40
N ALA A 519 -7.38 -17.14 1.82
CA ALA A 519 -8.73 -16.69 2.14
C ALA A 519 -9.66 -17.89 2.36
N ARG A 520 -10.11 -18.08 3.60
CA ARG A 520 -10.77 -19.31 4.05
C ARG A 520 -12.01 -19.57 3.16
N PRO A 521 -12.24 -20.79 2.65
CA PRO A 521 -13.47 -21.08 1.94
C PRO A 521 -14.67 -20.82 2.88
N PRO A 522 -15.82 -20.35 2.36
CA PRO A 522 -17.00 -20.08 3.16
C PRO A 522 -17.37 -21.24 4.09
N GLN A 523 -17.54 -20.95 5.39
CA GLN A 523 -18.32 -21.81 6.28
C GLN A 523 -19.74 -22.00 5.71
N SER A 524 -20.31 -23.17 6.02
CA SER A 524 -21.43 -23.83 5.34
C SER A 524 -22.58 -22.89 4.91
N LYS A 525 -23.08 -23.13 3.68
CA LYS A 525 -24.15 -22.37 3.02
C LYS A 525 -25.44 -22.21 3.86
N GLN A 526 -25.68 -23.07 4.84
CA GLN A 526 -26.89 -23.04 5.68
C GLN A 526 -26.82 -22.06 6.86
N ALA A 527 -25.64 -21.78 7.43
CA ALA A 527 -25.50 -20.80 8.51
C ALA A 527 -25.47 -19.34 7.99
N ARG A 528 -24.92 -19.13 6.78
CA ARG A 528 -24.85 -17.80 6.12
C ARG A 528 -26.19 -17.27 5.60
N ALA A 529 -27.22 -18.11 5.49
CA ALA A 529 -28.50 -17.71 4.93
C ALA A 529 -29.38 -16.91 5.91
N LYS A 530 -29.07 -16.90 7.22
CA LYS A 530 -29.96 -16.29 8.22
C LYS A 530 -29.46 -15.00 8.91
N ALA A 531 -28.24 -14.51 8.64
CA ALA A 531 -27.80 -13.18 9.11
C ALA A 531 -26.60 -12.64 8.30
N ARG A 532 -26.83 -12.16 7.07
CA ARG A 532 -25.84 -11.35 6.34
C ARG A 532 -26.34 -9.93 6.25
N ASP A 533 -25.66 -9.03 6.95
CA ASP A 533 -25.84 -7.59 6.80
C ASP A 533 -25.78 -7.23 5.30
N PRO A 534 -26.90 -6.75 4.71
CA PRO A 534 -26.95 -6.38 3.30
C PRO A 534 -25.86 -5.39 2.88
N LEU A 535 -25.46 -4.50 3.81
CA LEU A 535 -24.50 -3.42 3.55
C LEU A 535 -23.11 -3.96 3.19
N ARG A 536 -22.73 -5.13 3.70
CA ARG A 536 -21.39 -5.74 3.52
C ARG A 536 -21.29 -6.75 2.38
N LYS A 537 -22.34 -6.88 1.56
CA LYS A 537 -22.28 -7.75 0.37
C LYS A 537 -21.30 -7.15 -0.66
N PRO A 538 -20.50 -7.93 -1.38
CA PRO A 538 -19.74 -7.38 -2.50
C PRO A 538 -20.66 -6.74 -3.54
N ILE A 539 -20.26 -5.59 -4.06
CA ILE A 539 -20.91 -4.87 -5.17
C ILE A 539 -20.23 -5.32 -6.46
N GLY A 540 -21.03 -5.68 -7.47
CA GLY A 540 -20.50 -6.19 -8.73
C GLY A 540 -19.74 -7.54 -8.62
N PRO A 541 -18.86 -7.85 -9.60
CA PRO A 541 -18.12 -9.10 -9.62
C PRO A 541 -17.18 -9.26 -8.41
N ARG A 542 -17.13 -10.47 -7.82
CA ARG A 542 -16.31 -10.77 -6.63
C ARG A 542 -14.83 -11.04 -6.92
N THR A 543 -14.52 -11.44 -8.13
CA THR A 543 -13.17 -11.75 -8.57
C THR A 543 -12.67 -10.53 -9.32
N LYS A 544 -11.56 -9.91 -8.87
CA LYS A 544 -10.81 -8.94 -9.68
C LYS A 544 -10.66 -9.57 -11.07
N GLN A 545 -11.30 -8.99 -12.10
CA GLN A 545 -10.97 -9.39 -13.48
C GLN A 545 -9.46 -9.27 -13.60
N ARG A 546 -8.80 -10.29 -14.17
CA ARG A 546 -7.34 -10.35 -14.30
C ARG A 546 -6.85 -9.01 -14.84
N ILE A 547 -6.30 -8.16 -13.95
CA ILE A 547 -5.83 -6.83 -14.31
C ILE A 547 -4.70 -7.07 -15.30
N ARG A 548 -4.85 -6.55 -16.51
CA ARG A 548 -3.81 -6.65 -17.53
C ARG A 548 -2.76 -5.60 -17.21
N ASP A 549 -1.49 -5.98 -17.29
CA ASP A 549 -0.37 -5.05 -17.09
C ASP A 549 -0.26 -3.98 -18.20
N ASP A 550 -1.08 -4.11 -19.26
CA ASP A 550 -0.98 -3.42 -20.53
C ASP A 550 -2.36 -3.07 -21.16
N TYR A 551 -3.23 -2.35 -20.46
CA TYR A 551 -4.44 -1.81 -21.11
C TYR A 551 -4.10 -0.83 -22.23
N ARG A 552 -4.83 -0.90 -23.34
CA ARG A 552 -4.74 0.13 -24.40
C ARG A 552 -5.40 1.43 -23.94
N PRO A 553 -5.01 2.58 -24.50
CA PRO A 553 -5.66 3.85 -24.23
C PRO A 553 -7.17 3.75 -24.47
N PHE A 554 -7.96 4.34 -23.56
CA PHE A 554 -9.43 4.36 -23.63
C PHE A 554 -10.12 2.97 -23.62
N GLU A 555 -9.39 1.88 -23.38
CA GLU A 555 -9.95 0.51 -23.30
C GLU A 555 -10.78 0.28 -22.04
N VAL A 556 -10.34 0.88 -20.95
CA VAL A 556 -10.99 0.86 -19.63
C VAL A 556 -10.93 2.27 -19.05
N CYS A 557 -11.77 2.54 -18.05
CA CYS A 557 -11.87 3.85 -17.42
C CYS A 557 -12.14 3.65 -15.93
N GLY A 558 -11.25 4.10 -15.06
CA GLY A 558 -11.49 4.17 -13.62
C GLY A 558 -12.17 5.48 -13.25
N LEU A 559 -13.03 5.45 -12.23
CA LEU A 559 -13.70 6.63 -11.69
C LEU A 559 -13.48 6.72 -10.18
N GLU A 560 -13.28 7.94 -9.69
CA GLU A 560 -13.20 8.32 -8.28
C GLU A 560 -14.18 9.50 -8.07
N LEU A 561 -15.04 9.42 -7.07
CA LEU A 561 -16.13 10.37 -6.80
C LEU A 561 -16.08 10.77 -5.33
N GLU A 562 -15.97 12.06 -5.05
CA GLU A 562 -15.86 12.57 -3.68
C GLU A 562 -17.22 13.10 -3.19
N TYR A 563 -17.60 12.84 -1.93
CA TYR A 563 -18.85 13.34 -1.37
C TYR A 563 -18.62 13.94 0.00
N ALA A 564 -19.27 15.07 0.28
CA ALA A 564 -19.39 15.57 1.64
C ALA A 564 -20.45 14.79 2.41
N VAL A 565 -20.18 14.48 3.67
CA VAL A 565 -21.15 13.96 4.63
C VAL A 565 -21.73 15.12 5.40
N VAL A 566 -23.06 15.18 5.48
CA VAL A 566 -23.77 16.23 6.21
C VAL A 566 -24.80 15.64 7.16
N ASP A 567 -25.11 16.38 8.22
CA ASP A 567 -26.20 16.05 9.14
C ASP A 567 -27.58 16.27 8.50
N ARG A 568 -28.65 16.04 9.27
CA ARG A 568 -30.04 16.26 8.83
C ARG A 568 -30.34 17.71 8.42
N ASP A 569 -29.59 18.67 8.96
CA ASP A 569 -29.75 20.10 8.76
C ASP A 569 -28.80 20.63 7.66
N LEU A 570 -28.15 19.70 6.93
CA LEU A 570 -27.18 19.95 5.87
C LEU A 570 -25.93 20.72 6.35
N ASN A 571 -25.50 20.52 7.59
CA ASN A 571 -24.17 20.96 8.04
C ASN A 571 -23.15 19.85 7.83
N ALA A 572 -21.94 20.19 7.38
CA ALA A 572 -20.84 19.24 7.25
C ALA A 572 -20.59 18.47 8.56
N ALA A 573 -20.51 17.15 8.44
CA ALA A 573 -20.40 16.24 9.56
C ALA A 573 -19.15 15.36 9.44
N SER A 574 -18.27 15.46 10.44
CA SER A 574 -17.06 14.64 10.62
C SER A 574 -17.44 13.22 11.06
N LEU A 575 -17.93 12.42 10.11
CA LEU A 575 -18.47 11.08 10.32
C LEU A 575 -17.83 10.03 9.41
N VAL A 576 -16.84 10.38 8.60
CA VAL A 576 -16.26 9.45 7.62
C VAL A 576 -15.57 8.28 8.31
N GLU A 577 -14.80 8.51 9.37
CA GLU A 577 -14.17 7.44 10.14
C GLU A 577 -15.21 6.44 10.68
N ASP A 578 -16.27 6.95 11.30
CA ASP A 578 -17.34 6.13 11.88
C ASP A 578 -18.13 5.38 10.79
N ALA A 579 -18.40 6.02 9.65
CA ALA A 579 -19.10 5.42 8.54
C ALA A 579 -18.29 4.27 7.91
N LEU A 580 -16.99 4.48 7.65
CA LEU A 580 -16.10 3.44 7.13
C LEU A 580 -15.91 2.30 8.15
N GLY A 581 -15.77 2.64 9.43
CA GLY A 581 -15.70 1.66 10.51
C GLY A 581 -16.96 0.80 10.62
N ALA A 582 -18.14 1.41 10.47
CA ALA A 582 -19.41 0.71 10.43
C ALA A 582 -19.52 -0.23 9.21
N LEU A 583 -19.05 0.23 8.04
CA LEU A 583 -19.08 -0.53 6.79
C LEU A 583 -18.12 -1.74 6.84
N ALA A 584 -16.90 -1.57 7.33
CA ALA A 584 -15.90 -2.64 7.47
C ALA A 584 -16.17 -3.58 8.66
N GLY A 585 -16.70 -3.04 9.76
CA GLY A 585 -16.84 -3.74 11.04
C GLY A 585 -15.61 -3.65 11.95
N HIS A 586 -14.64 -2.81 11.61
CA HIS A 586 -13.51 -2.40 12.43
C HIS A 586 -13.07 -1.00 11.97
N PRO A 587 -12.40 -0.19 12.80
CA PRO A 587 -11.84 1.09 12.37
C PRO A 587 -10.90 0.90 11.16
N THR A 588 -11.04 1.75 10.15
CA THR A 588 -10.26 1.69 8.91
C THR A 588 -10.37 3.02 8.15
N SER A 589 -9.39 3.32 7.30
CA SER A 589 -9.40 4.46 6.38
C SER A 589 -9.94 4.12 4.99
N ASP A 590 -10.11 2.82 4.70
CA ASP A 590 -10.57 2.34 3.41
C ASP A 590 -11.36 1.03 3.54
N VAL A 591 -12.28 0.81 2.60
CA VAL A 591 -13.13 -0.39 2.51
C VAL A 591 -13.30 -0.80 1.05
N GLU A 592 -12.93 -2.02 0.69
CA GLU A 592 -13.24 -2.59 -0.64
C GLU A 592 -14.45 -3.55 -0.57
N LEU A 593 -15.52 -3.24 -1.31
CA LEU A 593 -16.71 -4.06 -1.46
C LEU A 593 -16.85 -4.58 -2.90
N GLY A 594 -15.92 -5.43 -3.34
CA GLY A 594 -15.93 -5.95 -4.71
C GLY A 594 -15.43 -4.90 -5.69
N ALA A 595 -16.27 -4.48 -6.63
CA ALA A 595 -15.93 -3.51 -7.68
C ALA A 595 -15.86 -2.05 -7.21
N VAL A 596 -16.29 -1.78 -5.98
CA VAL A 596 -16.33 -0.44 -5.39
C VAL A 596 -15.47 -0.38 -4.14
N GLY A 597 -14.69 0.68 -4.02
CA GLY A 597 -13.88 1.03 -2.85
C GLY A 597 -14.35 2.33 -2.26
N PHE A 598 -14.20 2.47 -0.94
CA PHE A 598 -14.46 3.67 -0.18
C PHE A 598 -13.16 4.06 0.53
N SER A 599 -12.81 5.34 0.57
CA SER A 599 -11.65 5.83 1.33
C SER A 599 -11.88 7.22 1.90
N ASN A 600 -11.10 7.57 2.92
CA ASN A 600 -11.08 8.93 3.47
C ASN A 600 -10.41 9.91 2.48
N GLU A 601 -10.75 11.18 2.61
CA GLU A 601 -10.00 12.30 2.05
C GLU A 601 -9.25 13.09 3.14
N ILE A 602 -8.63 14.20 2.77
CA ILE A 602 -7.92 15.08 3.71
C ILE A 602 -8.84 15.64 4.82
N MET A 603 -10.12 15.84 4.51
CA MET A 603 -11.14 16.29 5.46
C MET A 603 -12.00 15.12 5.92
N ASP A 604 -12.25 15.04 7.22
CA ASP A 604 -13.03 13.94 7.83
C ASP A 604 -14.55 14.03 7.53
N HIS A 605 -15.00 15.10 6.89
CA HIS A 605 -16.37 15.18 6.37
C HIS A 605 -16.45 14.84 4.86
N VAL A 606 -15.33 14.48 4.22
CA VAL A 606 -15.28 14.12 2.80
C VAL A 606 -14.80 12.67 2.66
N LEU A 607 -15.49 11.90 1.82
CA LEU A 607 -15.11 10.54 1.47
C LEU A 607 -15.07 10.34 -0.04
N GLU A 608 -14.20 9.45 -0.48
CA GLU A 608 -14.08 9.03 -1.87
C GLU A 608 -14.76 7.67 -2.07
N ILE A 609 -15.54 7.55 -3.14
CA ILE A 609 -16.07 6.30 -3.68
C ILE A 609 -15.44 6.07 -5.05
N LYS A 610 -14.83 4.90 -5.26
CA LYS A 610 -14.07 4.61 -6.48
C LYS A 610 -14.31 3.22 -7.03
N THR A 611 -14.02 3.03 -8.31
CA THR A 611 -13.91 1.70 -8.91
C THR A 611 -12.58 1.05 -8.51
N THR A 612 -12.59 -0.13 -7.87
CA THR A 612 -11.36 -0.83 -7.42
C THR A 612 -10.51 -1.39 -8.56
N TRP A 613 -11.10 -1.50 -9.75
CA TRP A 613 -10.41 -1.75 -11.01
C TRP A 613 -11.14 -1.02 -12.13
N PRO A 614 -10.46 -0.66 -13.23
CA PRO A 614 -11.07 0.17 -14.27
C PRO A 614 -12.08 -0.65 -15.10
N PRO A 615 -13.39 -0.33 -15.08
CA PRO A 615 -14.38 -0.99 -15.93
C PRO A 615 -14.14 -0.77 -17.42
N ARG A 616 -14.55 -1.76 -18.22
CA ARG A 616 -14.62 -1.60 -19.68
C ARG A 616 -15.82 -0.72 -20.04
N SER A 617 -17.01 -1.05 -19.57
CA SER A 617 -18.23 -0.29 -19.83
C SER A 617 -18.55 0.63 -18.66
N LEU A 618 -18.77 1.91 -18.96
CA LEU A 618 -19.18 2.88 -17.93
C LEU A 618 -20.64 2.66 -17.47
N VAL A 619 -21.44 1.90 -18.21
CA VAL A 619 -22.76 1.42 -17.77
C VAL A 619 -22.63 0.50 -16.54
N GLU A 620 -21.59 -0.34 -16.51
CA GLU A 620 -21.32 -1.16 -15.34
C GLU A 620 -20.79 -0.32 -14.17
N ALA A 621 -19.97 0.68 -14.48
CA ALA A 621 -19.45 1.63 -13.49
C ALA A 621 -20.59 2.36 -12.78
N GLU A 622 -21.55 2.92 -13.53
CA GLU A 622 -22.74 3.59 -12.97
C GLU A 622 -23.46 2.68 -11.99
N ARG A 623 -23.80 1.46 -12.42
CA ARG A 623 -24.53 0.50 -11.59
C ARG A 623 -23.80 0.20 -10.29
N TRP A 624 -22.48 -0.03 -10.36
CA TRP A 624 -21.69 -0.37 -9.17
C TRP A 624 -21.55 0.82 -8.24
N LEU A 625 -21.17 1.99 -8.76
CA LEU A 625 -20.97 3.20 -7.98
C LEU A 625 -22.28 3.67 -7.33
N HIS A 626 -23.40 3.63 -8.07
CA HIS A 626 -24.72 3.93 -7.50
C HIS A 626 -25.11 2.96 -6.40
N GLU A 627 -24.88 1.65 -6.58
CA GLU A 627 -25.10 0.68 -5.50
C GLU A 627 -24.23 0.97 -4.26
N GLY A 628 -23.02 1.49 -4.47
CA GLY A 628 -22.14 1.97 -3.39
C GLY A 628 -22.70 3.19 -2.66
N VAL A 629 -23.12 4.20 -3.42
CA VAL A 629 -23.77 5.43 -2.92
C VAL A 629 -25.05 5.12 -2.14
N ASP A 630 -25.93 4.27 -2.66
CA ASP A 630 -27.19 3.91 -2.02
C ASP A 630 -26.98 3.19 -0.68
N ARG A 631 -26.01 2.27 -0.62
CA ARG A 631 -25.68 1.56 0.61
C ARG A 631 -25.04 2.47 1.64
N LEU A 632 -24.13 3.35 1.23
CA LEU A 632 -23.52 4.31 2.13
C LEU A 632 -24.55 5.31 2.66
N SER A 633 -25.42 5.82 1.78
CA SER A 633 -26.53 6.70 2.16
C SER A 633 -27.47 6.01 3.14
N THR A 634 -27.80 4.74 2.91
CA THR A 634 -28.61 3.92 3.83
C THR A 634 -27.93 3.77 5.19
N LEU A 635 -26.63 3.50 5.21
CA LEU A 635 -25.85 3.36 6.44
C LEU A 635 -25.80 4.68 7.23
N LEU A 636 -25.52 5.80 6.54
CA LEU A 636 -25.46 7.14 7.11
C LEU A 636 -26.80 7.54 7.73
N HIS A 637 -27.88 7.33 6.99
CA HIS A 637 -29.22 7.64 7.47
C HIS A 637 -29.60 6.79 8.69
N GLN A 638 -29.38 5.47 8.63
CA GLN A 638 -29.82 4.56 9.69
C GLN A 638 -29.01 4.65 10.98
N ARG A 639 -27.71 4.96 10.89
CA ARG A 639 -26.81 4.92 12.05
C ARG A 639 -26.45 6.29 12.60
N PHE A 640 -26.48 7.33 11.78
CA PHE A 640 -25.93 8.63 12.14
C PHE A 640 -26.90 9.80 11.87
N ASP A 641 -28.10 9.54 11.34
CA ASP A 641 -29.04 10.59 10.90
C ASP A 641 -28.37 11.61 9.94
N ALA A 642 -27.48 11.08 9.10
CA ALA A 642 -26.65 11.83 8.16
C ALA A 642 -26.93 11.42 6.72
N ARG A 643 -26.43 12.21 5.76
CA ARG A 643 -26.57 11.96 4.31
C ARG A 643 -25.33 12.40 3.54
N LEU A 644 -25.23 11.93 2.29
CA LEU A 644 -24.27 12.44 1.33
C LEU A 644 -24.82 13.71 0.67
N LEU A 645 -23.97 14.71 0.50
CA LEU A 645 -24.27 15.91 -0.27
C LEU A 645 -23.62 15.80 -1.66
N PRO A 646 -24.40 15.92 -2.76
CA PRO A 646 -23.84 16.03 -4.10
C PRO A 646 -23.27 17.44 -4.33
N THR A 647 -22.83 17.74 -5.56
CA THR A 647 -22.21 19.01 -6.01
C THR A 647 -20.74 19.20 -5.61
N GLY A 648 -20.05 20.11 -6.30
CA GLY A 648 -18.61 20.32 -6.16
C GLY A 648 -18.17 21.12 -4.94
N MET A 649 -19.11 21.76 -4.23
CA MET A 649 -18.86 22.49 -2.96
C MET A 649 -20.10 22.44 -2.05
N HIS A 650 -19.87 22.41 -0.74
CA HIS A 650 -20.90 22.61 0.27
C HIS A 650 -21.33 24.09 0.35
N PRO A 651 -22.64 24.40 0.37
CA PRO A 651 -23.15 25.76 0.19
C PRO A 651 -22.81 26.75 1.32
N TRP A 652 -22.66 26.31 2.58
CA TRP A 652 -22.33 27.20 3.70
C TRP A 652 -21.28 26.64 4.68
N LEU A 653 -20.48 25.67 4.25
CA LEU A 653 -19.40 25.17 5.10
C LEU A 653 -18.45 26.33 5.38
N ARG A 654 -18.14 26.57 6.65
CA ARG A 654 -17.06 27.47 7.04
C ARG A 654 -15.77 26.66 7.14
N PRO A 655 -14.77 26.87 6.26
CA PRO A 655 -13.56 26.04 6.25
C PRO A 655 -12.81 25.97 7.58
N ALA A 656 -12.90 27.02 8.40
CA ALA A 656 -12.32 27.06 9.75
C ALA A 656 -12.88 25.98 10.70
N GLN A 657 -14.11 25.52 10.46
CA GLN A 657 -14.77 24.47 11.24
C GLN A 657 -14.47 23.06 10.73
N ALA A 658 -13.84 22.94 9.56
CA ALA A 658 -13.51 21.65 8.97
C ALA A 658 -12.42 20.92 9.79
N GLN A 659 -12.68 19.65 10.05
CA GLN A 659 -11.73 18.77 10.74
C GLN A 659 -10.87 18.02 9.71
N VAL A 660 -9.56 18.11 9.89
CA VAL A 660 -8.58 17.37 9.11
C VAL A 660 -8.56 15.92 9.61
N TRP A 661 -8.47 14.98 8.68
CA TRP A 661 -8.34 13.56 9.00
C TRP A 661 -7.14 13.28 9.91
N SER A 662 -7.39 12.64 11.05
CA SER A 662 -6.41 12.49 12.14
C SER A 662 -5.66 11.16 12.16
N ARG A 663 -6.01 10.20 11.28
CA ARG A 663 -5.56 8.81 11.32
C ARG A 663 -4.41 8.50 10.35
N SER A 664 -4.60 7.54 9.44
CA SER A 664 -3.60 7.17 8.42
C SER A 664 -3.20 8.41 7.59
N ASN A 665 -1.98 8.39 7.03
CA ASN A 665 -1.42 9.48 6.24
C ASN A 665 -1.31 10.85 6.97
N ASN A 666 -1.39 10.91 8.31
CA ASN A 666 -1.24 12.15 9.09
C ASN A 666 0.10 12.87 8.81
N ALA A 667 1.19 12.13 8.52
CA ALA A 667 2.44 12.76 8.08
C ALA A 667 2.29 13.57 6.77
N ILE A 668 1.50 13.07 5.81
CA ILE A 668 1.19 13.75 4.55
C ILE A 668 0.22 14.90 4.81
N TYR A 669 -0.93 14.65 5.43
CA TYR A 669 -1.95 15.68 5.69
C TYR A 669 -1.46 16.80 6.60
N GLY A 670 -0.69 16.47 7.64
CA GLY A 670 -0.04 17.46 8.50
C GLY A 670 0.99 18.30 7.74
N THR A 671 1.65 17.74 6.72
CA THR A 671 2.54 18.51 5.83
C THR A 671 1.75 19.47 4.95
N TYR A 672 0.65 19.02 4.35
CA TYR A 672 -0.27 19.89 3.61
C TYR A 672 -0.83 21.02 4.49
N GLN A 673 -1.26 20.71 5.71
CA GLN A 673 -1.78 21.71 6.65
C GLN A 673 -0.75 22.81 6.95
N ARG A 674 0.52 22.45 7.19
CA ARG A 674 1.60 23.44 7.40
C ARG A 674 1.88 24.27 6.14
N LEU A 675 1.82 23.64 4.97
CA LEU A 675 2.27 24.24 3.71
C LEU A 675 1.21 25.03 2.95
N PHE A 676 -0.08 24.73 3.08
CA PHE A 676 -1.11 25.34 2.23
C PHE A 676 -2.28 25.95 2.99
N ASP A 677 -2.32 25.81 4.32
CA ASP A 677 -3.51 26.10 5.12
C ASP A 677 -4.76 25.42 4.54
N VAL A 678 -4.88 24.12 4.85
CA VAL A 678 -5.94 23.27 4.31
C VAL A 678 -7.34 23.65 4.81
N ARG A 679 -7.47 24.63 5.72
CA ARG A 679 -8.77 25.17 6.16
C ARG A 679 -9.22 26.36 5.32
N THR A 680 -9.03 26.25 4.01
CA THR A 680 -9.54 27.17 3.00
C THR A 680 -10.52 26.43 2.08
N HIS A 681 -11.41 27.12 1.37
CA HIS A 681 -12.38 26.46 0.49
C HIS A 681 -11.72 25.53 -0.52
N GLY A 682 -10.59 25.92 -1.11
CA GLY A 682 -9.84 25.12 -2.08
C GLY A 682 -9.29 23.78 -1.56
N TRP A 683 -9.41 23.49 -0.27
CA TRP A 683 -8.98 22.23 0.35
C TRP A 683 -10.09 21.58 1.17
N ALA A 684 -10.80 22.40 1.95
CA ALA A 684 -11.80 21.91 2.89
C ALA A 684 -13.18 21.70 2.26
N ASN A 685 -13.46 22.36 1.13
CA ASN A 685 -14.79 22.43 0.56
C ASN A 685 -14.79 22.11 -0.94
N VAL A 686 -14.03 21.09 -1.35
CA VAL A 686 -13.92 20.68 -2.76
C VAL A 686 -14.33 19.22 -2.90
N GLN A 687 -15.26 18.94 -3.81
CA GLN A 687 -15.65 17.57 -4.20
C GLN A 687 -15.52 17.40 -5.71
N ALA A 688 -14.78 16.38 -6.14
CA ALA A 688 -14.47 16.18 -7.55
C ALA A 688 -14.81 14.78 -8.08
N VAL A 689 -14.90 14.69 -9.41
CA VAL A 689 -14.84 13.44 -10.16
C VAL A 689 -13.49 13.33 -10.84
N HIS A 690 -12.77 12.23 -10.63
CA HIS A 690 -11.55 11.92 -11.36
C HIS A 690 -11.74 10.81 -12.39
N VAL A 691 -11.30 11.07 -13.62
CA VAL A 691 -11.38 10.12 -14.73
C VAL A 691 -10.00 9.55 -15.04
N ASN A 692 -9.83 8.26 -14.80
CA ASN A 692 -8.54 7.56 -14.92
C ASN A 692 -8.49 6.70 -16.21
N LEU A 693 -7.52 6.98 -17.10
CA LEU A 693 -7.36 6.34 -18.40
C LEU A 693 -5.96 5.71 -18.56
N PRO A 694 -5.84 4.49 -19.13
CA PRO A 694 -4.54 3.87 -19.37
C PRO A 694 -3.67 4.65 -20.39
N LEU A 695 -2.36 4.70 -20.16
CA LEU A 695 -1.43 5.43 -21.04
C LEU A 695 -1.16 4.75 -22.39
N GLY A 696 -1.16 3.42 -22.44
CA GLY A 696 -0.71 2.67 -23.63
C GLY A 696 0.79 2.81 -23.90
N THR A 697 1.15 2.94 -25.17
CA THR A 697 2.53 3.26 -25.60
C THR A 697 2.92 4.70 -25.26
N GLU A 698 4.21 5.04 -25.34
CA GLU A 698 4.66 6.42 -25.11
C GLU A 698 4.05 7.40 -26.11
N GLU A 699 3.99 7.04 -27.38
CA GLU A 699 3.41 7.87 -28.43
C GLU A 699 1.91 8.13 -28.20
N GLU A 700 1.17 7.09 -27.84
CA GLU A 700 -0.25 7.21 -27.47
C GLU A 700 -0.46 8.05 -26.21
N GLY A 701 0.38 7.86 -25.18
CA GLY A 701 0.32 8.63 -23.93
C GLY A 701 0.64 10.11 -24.15
N VAL A 702 1.62 10.43 -24.99
CA VAL A 702 1.94 11.79 -25.41
C VAL A 702 0.76 12.41 -26.15
N ALA A 703 0.18 11.71 -27.12
CA ALA A 703 -0.97 12.19 -27.87
C ALA A 703 -2.20 12.43 -26.96
N MET A 704 -2.43 11.53 -26.01
CA MET A 704 -3.53 11.66 -25.04
C MET A 704 -3.32 12.86 -24.10
N MET A 705 -2.10 13.07 -23.58
CA MET A 705 -1.80 14.22 -22.72
C MET A 705 -1.95 15.56 -23.45
N ASN A 706 -1.44 15.65 -24.68
CA ASN A 706 -1.60 16.83 -25.51
C ASN A 706 -3.07 17.08 -25.88
N ALA A 707 -3.84 16.03 -26.16
CA ALA A 707 -5.27 16.13 -26.36
C ALA A 707 -6.03 16.57 -25.09
N ALA A 708 -5.55 16.19 -23.90
CA ALA A 708 -6.16 16.61 -22.64
C ALA A 708 -6.05 18.13 -22.46
N ALA A 709 -4.92 18.74 -22.85
CA ALA A 709 -4.76 20.19 -22.85
C ALA A 709 -5.78 20.91 -23.76
N LEU A 710 -6.26 20.26 -24.81
CA LEU A 710 -7.28 20.79 -25.72
C LEU A 710 -8.71 20.59 -25.19
N LEU A 711 -8.91 19.71 -24.22
CA LEU A 711 -10.24 19.39 -23.69
C LEU A 711 -10.51 20.06 -22.34
N VAL A 712 -9.53 20.00 -21.42
CA VAL A 712 -9.61 20.50 -20.04
C VAL A 712 -10.19 21.92 -19.92
N PRO A 713 -9.82 22.90 -20.77
CA PRO A 713 -10.35 24.26 -20.68
C PRO A 713 -11.87 24.39 -20.78
N TYR A 714 -12.56 23.41 -21.36
CA TYR A 714 -14.00 23.49 -21.59
C TYR A 714 -14.84 22.58 -20.70
N LEU A 715 -14.18 21.74 -19.90
CA LEU A 715 -14.87 20.82 -18.99
C LEU A 715 -15.66 21.53 -17.88
N PRO A 716 -15.20 22.66 -17.28
CA PRO A 716 -16.01 23.41 -16.33
C PRO A 716 -17.37 23.84 -16.90
N ALA A 717 -17.44 24.20 -18.18
CA ALA A 717 -18.71 24.58 -18.80
C ALA A 717 -19.71 23.42 -18.90
N PHE A 718 -19.24 22.16 -18.90
CA PHE A 718 -20.10 20.97 -18.78
C PHE A 718 -20.40 20.60 -17.32
N ALA A 719 -19.39 20.66 -16.45
CA ALA A 719 -19.41 19.99 -15.16
C ALA A 719 -19.62 20.91 -13.96
N ALA A 720 -19.59 22.24 -14.11
CA ALA A 720 -19.71 23.12 -12.95
C ALA A 720 -21.01 22.85 -12.17
N SER A 721 -20.87 22.66 -10.85
CA SER A 721 -21.98 22.41 -9.93
C SER A 721 -21.81 23.12 -8.59
N SER A 722 -20.85 24.03 -8.47
CA SER A 722 -20.47 24.70 -7.23
C SER A 722 -20.83 26.21 -7.20
N PRO A 723 -22.10 26.62 -7.36
CA PRO A 723 -22.48 28.04 -7.42
C PRO A 723 -22.42 28.79 -6.08
N ILE A 724 -22.45 28.06 -4.97
CA ILE A 724 -22.68 28.62 -3.64
C ILE A 724 -21.55 28.14 -2.72
N HIS A 725 -20.96 29.08 -2.01
CA HIS A 725 -20.26 28.82 -0.76
C HIS A 725 -20.52 29.99 0.18
N ASP A 726 -20.22 29.80 1.46
CA ASP A 726 -20.42 30.81 2.49
C ASP A 726 -21.87 31.30 2.70
N GLY A 727 -22.85 30.59 2.14
CA GLY A 727 -24.28 30.94 2.23
C GLY A 727 -24.76 31.92 1.16
N GLU A 728 -23.97 32.16 0.11
CA GLU A 728 -24.29 33.14 -0.94
C GLU A 728 -23.97 32.59 -2.33
N ILE A 729 -24.72 33.02 -3.35
CA ILE A 729 -24.38 32.76 -4.75
C ILE A 729 -23.12 33.54 -5.10
N GLN A 730 -22.15 32.86 -5.67
CA GLN A 730 -20.83 33.43 -5.95
C GLN A 730 -20.69 33.86 -7.41
N SER A 731 -19.63 34.63 -7.67
CA SER A 731 -19.44 35.27 -8.98
C SER A 731 -18.99 34.32 -10.09
N SER A 732 -18.35 33.19 -9.76
CA SER A 732 -17.96 32.17 -10.73
C SER A 732 -19.04 31.10 -10.81
N VAL A 733 -19.16 30.47 -11.97
CA VAL A 733 -20.04 29.31 -12.15
C VAL A 733 -19.40 28.05 -11.53
N ASP A 734 -18.08 27.90 -11.63
CA ASP A 734 -17.31 26.80 -11.02
C ASP A 734 -16.41 27.35 -9.90
N ASN A 735 -16.95 27.50 -8.69
CA ASN A 735 -16.16 28.07 -7.58
C ASN A 735 -15.12 27.07 -7.05
N ARG A 736 -15.33 25.76 -7.22
CA ARG A 736 -14.33 24.76 -6.87
C ARG A 736 -13.06 25.01 -7.68
N MET A 737 -13.19 25.13 -9.00
CA MET A 737 -12.05 25.43 -9.87
C MET A 737 -11.48 26.83 -9.66
N ALA A 738 -12.32 27.84 -9.36
CA ALA A 738 -11.85 29.17 -9.00
C ALA A 738 -10.90 29.13 -7.79
N HIS A 739 -11.23 28.35 -6.76
CA HIS A 739 -10.33 28.15 -5.62
C HIS A 739 -9.11 27.28 -5.96
N VAL A 740 -9.26 26.22 -6.77
CA VAL A 740 -8.14 25.36 -7.20
C VAL A 740 -7.08 26.15 -7.98
N LEU A 741 -7.49 27.15 -8.78
CA LEU A 741 -6.57 28.05 -9.49
C LEU A 741 -5.68 28.86 -8.53
N GLU A 742 -6.06 29.02 -7.26
CA GLU A 742 -5.38 29.87 -6.29
C GLU A 742 -4.78 29.08 -5.10
N HIS A 743 -5.29 27.89 -4.78
CA HIS A 743 -5.00 27.20 -3.50
C HIS A 743 -3.56 26.67 -3.34
N GLN A 744 -2.76 26.69 -4.40
CA GLN A 744 -1.38 26.19 -4.45
C GLN A 744 -0.35 27.29 -4.76
N GLN A 745 -0.69 28.56 -4.53
CA GLN A 745 0.25 29.69 -4.71
C GLN A 745 1.56 29.54 -3.92
N ARG A 746 1.58 28.77 -2.82
CA ARG A 746 2.81 28.47 -2.07
C ARG A 746 3.74 27.45 -2.76
N LEU A 747 3.21 26.67 -3.71
CA LEU A 747 3.98 25.74 -4.53
C LEU A 747 3.46 25.74 -6.00
N PRO A 748 3.61 26.83 -6.77
CA PRO A 748 3.00 26.93 -8.10
C PRO A 748 3.42 25.82 -9.08
N ALA A 749 4.61 25.24 -8.89
CA ALA A 749 5.11 24.14 -9.71
C ALA A 749 4.26 22.86 -9.63
N SER A 750 3.49 22.65 -8.55
CA SER A 750 2.63 21.47 -8.43
C SER A 750 1.36 21.57 -9.26
N CYS A 751 0.80 22.76 -9.48
CA CYS A 751 -0.42 22.95 -10.27
C CYS A 751 -0.17 23.46 -11.71
N GLY A 752 0.97 24.14 -11.95
CA GLY A 752 1.18 24.86 -13.20
C GLY A 752 0.02 25.84 -13.46
N ASP A 753 -0.38 25.99 -14.73
CA ASP A 753 -1.55 26.79 -15.12
C ASP A 753 -2.85 25.95 -15.16
N ILE A 754 -2.88 24.80 -14.48
CA ILE A 754 -3.93 23.75 -14.56
C ILE A 754 -4.05 23.10 -15.94
N VAL A 755 -4.03 23.86 -17.03
CA VAL A 755 -3.95 23.32 -18.40
C VAL A 755 -2.59 22.62 -18.57
N PRO A 756 -2.56 21.32 -18.87
CA PRO A 756 -1.31 20.57 -19.02
C PRO A 756 -0.34 21.17 -20.02
N GLU A 757 0.96 21.23 -19.74
CA GLU A 757 2.00 21.75 -20.65
C GLU A 757 2.27 20.81 -21.84
N PRO A 758 2.87 21.30 -22.94
CA PRO A 758 3.20 20.48 -24.10
C PRO A 758 4.14 19.33 -23.74
N MET A 759 3.81 18.17 -24.27
CA MET A 759 4.57 16.95 -24.06
C MET A 759 5.02 16.35 -25.39
N THR A 760 6.28 15.95 -25.45
CA THR A 760 6.92 15.26 -26.59
C THR A 760 7.43 13.87 -26.22
N GLY A 761 7.49 13.57 -24.92
CA GLY A 761 7.89 12.26 -24.39
C GLY A 761 7.91 12.23 -22.86
N TYR A 762 7.97 11.04 -22.27
CA TYR A 762 7.98 10.83 -20.83
C TYR A 762 9.23 11.41 -20.15
N ARG A 763 10.38 11.36 -20.84
CA ARG A 763 11.61 11.97 -20.34
C ARG A 763 11.48 13.49 -20.22
N GLN A 764 10.88 14.13 -21.22
CA GLN A 764 10.62 15.56 -21.21
C GLN A 764 9.63 15.91 -20.09
N TYR A 765 8.52 15.18 -19.96
CA TYR A 765 7.55 15.39 -18.89
C TYR A 765 8.18 15.30 -17.49
N ARG A 766 9.03 14.29 -17.23
CA ARG A 766 9.74 14.18 -15.95
C ARG A 766 10.66 15.36 -15.67
N ARG A 767 11.34 15.86 -16.70
CA ARG A 767 12.27 17.00 -16.60
C ARG A 767 11.54 18.34 -16.44
N ASP A 768 10.43 18.54 -17.14
CA ASP A 768 9.77 19.85 -17.23
C ASP A 768 8.65 20.00 -16.19
N VAL A 769 8.05 18.89 -15.74
CA VAL A 769 6.95 18.89 -14.76
C VAL A 769 7.41 18.39 -13.38
N PHE A 770 7.93 17.16 -13.29
CA PHE A 770 8.25 16.59 -11.98
C PHE A 770 9.49 17.16 -11.33
N GLN A 771 10.57 17.38 -12.10
CA GLN A 771 11.81 17.87 -11.54
C GLN A 771 11.64 19.28 -10.90
N PRO A 772 11.05 20.30 -11.55
CA PRO A 772 10.84 21.60 -10.92
C PRO A 772 9.91 21.51 -9.71
N MET A 773 8.88 20.65 -9.77
CA MET A 773 7.97 20.41 -8.65
C MET A 773 8.72 19.81 -7.45
N TYR A 774 9.56 18.79 -7.66
CA TYR A 774 10.36 18.18 -6.58
C TYR A 774 11.44 19.11 -6.05
N GLU A 775 12.11 19.87 -6.91
CA GLU A 775 13.09 20.89 -6.48
C GLU A 775 12.43 21.98 -5.63
N ALA A 776 11.18 22.34 -5.93
CA ALA A 776 10.43 23.30 -5.13
C ALA A 776 10.04 22.71 -3.76
N VAL A 777 9.68 21.42 -3.69
CA VAL A 777 9.45 20.70 -2.42
C VAL A 777 10.73 20.57 -1.60
N ASP A 778 11.85 20.25 -2.24
CA ASP A 778 13.16 20.05 -1.58
C ASP A 778 13.68 21.35 -0.92
N ARG A 779 13.17 22.53 -1.33
CA ARG A 779 13.47 23.83 -0.70
C ARG A 779 12.61 24.13 0.53
N LEU A 780 11.57 23.34 0.79
CA LEU A 780 10.67 23.53 1.92
C LEU A 780 11.06 22.63 3.09
N PRO A 781 11.13 23.15 4.32
CA PRO A 781 11.46 22.34 5.49
C PRO A 781 10.37 21.29 5.75
N ASP A 782 10.78 20.07 6.11
CA ASP A 782 9.91 18.95 6.50
C ASP A 782 8.83 18.59 5.46
N ALA A 783 9.12 18.78 4.16
CA ALA A 783 8.19 18.53 3.06
C ALA A 783 8.47 17.22 2.28
N ALA A 784 9.46 16.42 2.71
CA ALA A 784 9.87 15.20 2.01
C ALA A 784 8.73 14.16 1.88
N SER A 785 7.77 14.17 2.80
CA SER A 785 6.60 13.27 2.79
C SER A 785 5.67 13.47 1.59
N ILE A 786 5.65 14.67 1.01
CA ILE A 786 4.81 15.01 -0.17
C ILE A 786 5.60 14.99 -1.48
N ARG A 787 6.89 14.63 -1.46
CA ARG A 787 7.78 14.57 -2.62
C ARG A 787 7.47 13.35 -3.51
N HIS A 788 6.31 13.36 -4.14
CA HIS A 788 5.80 12.24 -4.94
C HIS A 788 4.91 12.73 -6.10
N GLU A 789 4.64 11.87 -7.09
CA GLU A 789 3.78 12.21 -8.24
C GLU A 789 2.31 12.50 -7.87
N PHE A 790 1.89 12.20 -6.63
CA PHE A 790 0.55 12.56 -6.16
C PHE A 790 0.38 14.05 -5.91
N LEU A 791 1.49 14.79 -5.73
CA LEU A 791 1.49 16.23 -5.53
C LEU A 791 1.08 17.01 -6.78
N ASN A 792 1.23 16.42 -7.97
CA ASN A 792 0.87 17.09 -9.21
C ASN A 792 -0.66 17.31 -9.28
N ALA A 793 -1.06 18.58 -9.36
CA ALA A 793 -2.43 19.06 -9.30
C ALA A 793 -2.89 19.78 -10.57
N ARG A 794 -2.23 19.52 -11.71
CA ARG A 794 -2.74 19.95 -13.03
C ARG A 794 -4.10 19.33 -13.31
N GLY A 795 -4.87 19.96 -14.19
CA GLY A 795 -6.19 19.51 -14.62
C GLY A 795 -6.19 18.16 -15.35
N ALA A 796 -5.05 17.75 -15.90
CA ALA A 796 -4.76 16.36 -16.20
C ALA A 796 -3.31 16.01 -15.82
N VAL A 797 -3.08 14.79 -15.31
CA VAL A 797 -1.76 14.35 -14.81
C VAL A 797 -1.44 12.93 -15.21
N ILE A 798 -0.16 12.62 -15.39
CA ILE A 798 0.33 11.25 -15.56
C ILE A 798 0.75 10.67 -14.20
N LYS A 799 0.21 9.50 -13.86
CA LYS A 799 0.63 8.66 -12.73
C LYS A 799 1.43 7.47 -13.27
N PHE A 800 2.76 7.58 -13.28
CA PHE A 800 3.60 6.52 -13.84
C PHE A 800 3.56 5.25 -12.98
N SER A 801 3.37 5.38 -11.66
CA SER A 801 3.22 4.24 -10.76
C SER A 801 1.98 3.38 -11.10
N ARG A 802 0.94 4.01 -11.68
CA ARG A 802 -0.33 3.37 -12.06
C ARG A 802 -0.49 3.17 -13.57
N LYS A 803 0.47 3.63 -14.38
CA LYS A 803 0.40 3.65 -15.85
C LYS A 803 -0.90 4.28 -16.39
N SER A 804 -1.36 5.35 -15.75
CA SER A 804 -2.59 6.05 -16.11
C SER A 804 -2.39 7.56 -16.25
N MET A 805 -3.28 8.19 -17.01
CA MET A 805 -3.53 9.62 -16.99
C MET A 805 -4.86 9.87 -16.28
N GLU A 806 -4.92 10.91 -15.46
CA GLU A 806 -6.06 11.26 -14.63
C GLU A 806 -6.53 12.69 -14.98
N VAL A 807 -7.82 12.87 -15.25
CA VAL A 807 -8.46 14.19 -15.48
C VAL A 807 -9.19 14.62 -14.21
N ARG A 808 -8.98 15.86 -13.75
CA ARG A 808 -9.26 16.30 -12.37
C ARG A 808 -10.05 17.62 -12.22
N VAL A 809 -10.63 18.12 -13.32
CA VAL A 809 -11.32 19.43 -13.35
C VAL A 809 -12.84 19.33 -13.27
N LEU A 810 -13.38 18.16 -12.95
CA LEU A 810 -14.82 17.92 -12.94
C LEU A 810 -15.36 18.08 -11.52
N ASP A 811 -16.38 18.91 -11.34
CA ASP A 811 -17.17 18.89 -10.11
C ASP A 811 -18.05 17.64 -10.07
N MET A 812 -18.38 17.22 -8.85
CA MET A 812 -19.43 16.24 -8.60
C MET A 812 -20.80 16.73 -9.07
N GLN A 813 -21.61 15.85 -9.66
CA GLN A 813 -22.94 16.18 -10.16
C GLN A 813 -24.04 15.81 -9.16
N GLU A 814 -25.29 16.03 -9.55
CA GLU A 814 -26.46 15.69 -8.73
C GLU A 814 -26.67 14.19 -8.55
N CYS A 815 -26.06 13.35 -9.39
CA CYS A 815 -26.14 11.89 -9.30
C CYS A 815 -25.03 11.19 -10.10
N VAL A 816 -24.75 9.94 -9.73
CA VAL A 816 -23.74 9.07 -10.37
C VAL A 816 -23.96 8.96 -11.89
N LYS A 817 -25.21 8.93 -12.35
CA LYS A 817 -25.54 8.89 -13.78
C LYS A 817 -24.97 10.09 -14.55
N MET A 818 -25.05 11.29 -13.98
CA MET A 818 -24.50 12.50 -14.60
C MET A 818 -22.97 12.54 -14.50
N ASP A 819 -22.38 12.10 -13.39
CA ASP A 819 -20.92 11.96 -13.27
C ASP A 819 -20.37 11.00 -14.34
N VAL A 820 -21.06 9.87 -14.54
CA VAL A 820 -20.74 8.90 -15.58
C VAL A 820 -20.97 9.48 -16.97
N ALA A 821 -22.03 10.24 -17.20
CA ALA A 821 -22.32 10.84 -18.50
C ALA A 821 -21.23 11.82 -18.93
N ILE A 822 -20.78 12.68 -18.02
CA ILE A 822 -19.66 13.60 -18.27
C ILE A 822 -18.36 12.81 -18.46
N SER A 823 -18.14 11.74 -17.70
CA SER A 823 -16.97 10.86 -17.89
C SER A 823 -16.95 10.16 -19.26
N VAL A 824 -18.12 9.76 -19.78
CA VAL A 824 -18.28 9.21 -21.14
C VAL A 824 -17.95 10.27 -22.19
N LEU A 825 -18.42 11.50 -22.01
CA LEU A 825 -18.07 12.65 -22.85
C LEU A 825 -16.55 12.86 -22.87
N VAL A 826 -15.92 12.97 -21.68
CA VAL A 826 -14.47 13.17 -21.54
C VAL A 826 -13.70 12.08 -22.27
N ARG A 827 -13.97 10.81 -21.96
CA ARG A 827 -13.27 9.68 -22.56
C ARG A 827 -13.41 9.64 -24.08
N SER A 828 -14.61 9.94 -24.59
CA SER A 828 -14.92 9.84 -26.03
C SER A 828 -14.37 11.02 -26.82
N ALA A 829 -14.51 12.25 -26.31
CA ALA A 829 -13.92 13.44 -26.92
C ALA A 829 -12.40 13.37 -26.91
N LEU A 830 -11.80 12.97 -25.77
CA LEU A 830 -10.36 12.83 -25.65
C LEU A 830 -9.79 11.78 -26.60
N LYS A 831 -10.48 10.65 -26.78
CA LYS A 831 -10.11 9.64 -27.77
C LYS A 831 -10.08 10.20 -29.20
N GLY A 832 -11.07 11.01 -29.56
CA GLY A 832 -11.12 11.67 -30.87
C GLY A 832 -10.01 12.68 -31.08
N LEU A 833 -9.74 13.52 -30.07
CA LEU A 833 -8.66 14.52 -30.10
C LEU A 833 -7.28 13.84 -30.15
N ALA A 834 -7.05 12.83 -29.30
CA ALA A 834 -5.79 12.08 -29.29
C ALA A 834 -5.50 11.41 -30.63
N ALA A 835 -6.53 10.84 -31.29
CA ALA A 835 -6.40 10.28 -32.62
C ALA A 835 -6.10 11.34 -33.71
N ALA A 836 -6.51 12.59 -33.52
CA ALA A 836 -6.17 13.69 -34.42
C ALA A 836 -4.72 14.18 -34.20
N VAL A 837 -4.30 14.31 -32.94
CA VAL A 837 -2.93 14.66 -32.55
C VAL A 837 -1.94 13.60 -33.05
N LEU A 838 -2.23 12.31 -32.81
CA LEU A 838 -1.39 11.20 -33.24
C LEU A 838 -1.24 11.13 -34.77
N ALA A 839 -2.28 11.52 -35.50
CA ALA A 839 -2.26 11.57 -36.96
C ALA A 839 -1.60 12.85 -37.53
N GLY A 840 -1.08 13.75 -36.68
CA GLY A 840 -0.55 15.05 -37.09
C GLY A 840 -1.59 15.97 -37.73
N ARG A 841 -2.89 15.72 -37.50
CA ARG A 841 -4.01 16.53 -38.04
C ARG A 841 -4.42 17.66 -37.12
N LEU A 842 -3.88 17.68 -35.89
CA LEU A 842 -4.19 18.69 -34.90
C LEU A 842 -2.91 19.06 -34.18
N GLU A 843 -2.48 20.30 -34.39
CA GLU A 843 -1.38 20.88 -33.63
C GLU A 843 -1.93 21.59 -32.39
N ARG A 844 -1.09 21.67 -31.37
CA ARG A 844 -1.45 22.35 -30.14
C ARG A 844 -1.33 23.87 -30.34
N PRO A 845 -2.37 24.65 -30.00
CA PRO A 845 -2.32 26.10 -30.06
C PRO A 845 -1.50 26.69 -28.90
N ASP A 846 -1.33 28.01 -28.92
CA ASP A 846 -0.72 28.74 -27.80
C ASP A 846 -1.42 28.38 -26.47
N GLN A 847 -0.62 27.99 -25.48
CA GLN A 847 -1.09 27.60 -24.16
C GLN A 847 -1.79 28.77 -23.45
N ALA A 848 -1.35 30.01 -23.66
CA ALA A 848 -1.97 31.17 -23.03
C ALA A 848 -3.45 31.28 -23.39
N LEU A 849 -3.80 31.04 -24.66
CA LEU A 849 -5.19 31.06 -25.13
C LEU A 849 -6.04 29.96 -24.47
N LEU A 850 -5.46 28.78 -24.24
CA LEU A 850 -6.17 27.68 -23.57
C LEU A 850 -6.37 27.95 -22.08
N VAL A 851 -5.43 28.64 -21.43
CA VAL A 851 -5.54 29.06 -20.04
C VAL A 851 -6.60 30.16 -19.90
N ASP A 852 -6.65 31.12 -20.83
CA ASP A 852 -7.70 32.13 -20.87
C ASP A 852 -9.08 31.51 -21.10
N ASP A 853 -9.17 30.51 -21.97
CA ASP A 853 -10.39 29.73 -22.17
C ASP A 853 -10.84 29.02 -20.89
N LEU A 854 -9.91 28.38 -20.16
CA LEU A 854 -10.21 27.74 -18.88
C LEU A 854 -10.77 28.75 -17.87
N ARG A 855 -10.11 29.91 -17.72
CA ARG A 855 -10.58 30.96 -16.82
C ARG A 855 -11.96 31.48 -17.20
N ALA A 856 -12.22 31.63 -18.51
CA ALA A 856 -13.50 32.07 -19.03
C ALA A 856 -14.62 31.06 -18.72
N THR A 857 -14.38 29.76 -18.89
CA THR A 857 -15.39 28.72 -18.60
C THR A 857 -15.62 28.51 -17.11
N VAL A 858 -14.59 28.61 -16.27
CA VAL A 858 -14.71 28.59 -14.81
C VAL A 858 -15.61 29.74 -14.34
N ARG A 859 -15.38 30.95 -14.89
CA ARG A 859 -16.12 32.14 -14.48
C ARG A 859 -17.53 32.19 -15.03
N HIS A 860 -17.72 31.85 -16.30
CA HIS A 860 -18.97 32.13 -17.04
C HIS A 860 -19.72 30.88 -17.51
N GLY A 861 -19.24 29.68 -17.21
CA GLY A 861 -19.96 28.44 -17.51
C GLY A 861 -20.30 28.30 -19.00
N THR A 862 -21.57 28.01 -19.31
CA THR A 862 -22.06 27.83 -20.68
C THR A 862 -22.27 29.15 -21.43
N SER A 863 -22.24 30.28 -20.71
CA SER A 863 -22.29 31.64 -21.28
C SER A 863 -20.92 32.20 -21.68
N ALA A 864 -19.84 31.47 -21.40
CA ALA A 864 -18.48 31.93 -21.67
C ALA A 864 -18.21 32.22 -23.16
N THR A 865 -17.27 33.13 -23.39
CA THR A 865 -16.71 33.43 -24.71
C THR A 865 -15.23 33.03 -24.71
N VAL A 866 -14.82 32.23 -25.68
CA VAL A 866 -13.53 31.52 -25.70
C VAL A 866 -12.85 31.61 -27.06
N HIS A 867 -11.55 31.37 -27.12
CA HIS A 867 -10.76 31.31 -28.34
C HIS A 867 -10.93 29.97 -29.06
N ALA A 868 -10.77 28.83 -28.39
CA ALA A 868 -10.89 27.48 -28.94
C ALA A 868 -10.27 27.29 -30.35
N PRO A 869 -9.01 27.70 -30.57
CA PRO A 869 -8.41 27.75 -31.92
C PRO A 869 -8.34 26.38 -32.62
N HIS A 870 -8.22 25.29 -31.86
CA HIS A 870 -8.12 23.92 -32.36
C HIS A 870 -9.49 23.31 -32.74
N LEU A 871 -10.60 24.03 -32.52
CA LEU A 871 -11.96 23.60 -32.86
C LEU A 871 -12.63 24.55 -33.85
N ARG A 872 -11.89 25.42 -34.54
CA ARG A 872 -12.41 26.32 -35.58
C ARG A 872 -12.45 25.62 -36.94
N ASP A 873 -13.34 26.07 -37.82
CA ASP A 873 -13.27 25.72 -39.24
C ASP A 873 -12.26 26.67 -39.92
N ASP A 874 -11.55 26.18 -40.93
CA ASP A 874 -10.51 26.93 -41.66
C ASP A 874 -11.03 28.26 -42.26
N ASP A 875 -12.35 28.38 -42.47
CA ASP A 875 -13.02 29.54 -43.06
C ASP A 875 -13.49 30.61 -42.05
N VAL A 876 -13.31 30.41 -40.74
CA VAL A 876 -13.80 31.34 -39.69
C VAL A 876 -12.70 32.32 -39.24
N ARG A 877 -12.99 33.62 -39.34
CA ARG A 877 -12.11 34.76 -38.98
C ARG A 877 -11.63 34.76 -37.51
N GLU A 878 -10.53 35.49 -37.30
CA GLU A 878 -9.95 35.84 -35.99
C GLU A 878 -10.98 36.40 -34.99
N GLY A 879 -10.83 36.06 -33.70
CA GLY A 879 -11.64 36.62 -32.60
C GLY A 879 -12.41 35.56 -31.78
N PRO A 880 -12.82 35.85 -30.53
CA PRO A 880 -13.48 34.88 -29.63
C PRO A 880 -14.86 34.39 -30.13
N VAL A 881 -15.28 33.18 -29.70
CA VAL A 881 -16.55 32.53 -30.04
C VAL A 881 -17.32 32.13 -28.78
N PRO A 882 -18.67 32.04 -28.83
CA PRO A 882 -19.45 31.49 -27.72
C PRO A 882 -19.06 30.03 -27.43
N VAL A 883 -18.82 29.70 -26.15
CA VAL A 883 -18.39 28.36 -25.75
C VAL A 883 -19.40 27.28 -26.15
N GLY A 884 -20.70 27.59 -26.19
CA GLY A 884 -21.73 26.66 -26.65
C GLY A 884 -21.49 26.09 -28.06
N GLN A 885 -20.78 26.81 -28.94
CA GLN A 885 -20.34 26.26 -30.23
C GLN A 885 -19.25 25.18 -30.06
N VAL A 886 -18.31 25.44 -29.16
CA VAL A 886 -17.21 24.53 -28.79
C VAL A 886 -17.76 23.27 -28.12
N LEU A 887 -18.68 23.42 -27.16
CA LEU A 887 -19.31 22.31 -26.46
C LEU A 887 -20.08 21.40 -27.44
N ARG A 888 -20.83 21.97 -28.40
CA ARG A 888 -21.51 21.20 -29.46
C ARG A 888 -20.53 20.42 -30.34
N ARG A 889 -19.37 21.01 -30.68
CA ARG A 889 -18.32 20.32 -31.46
C ARG A 889 -17.70 19.17 -30.66
N LEU A 890 -17.39 19.37 -29.39
CA LEU A 890 -16.85 18.34 -28.50
C LEU A 890 -17.86 17.20 -28.28
N LEU A 891 -19.14 17.51 -28.07
CA LEU A 891 -20.21 16.52 -27.97
C LEU A 891 -20.37 15.74 -29.29
N GLY A 892 -20.31 16.42 -30.43
CA GLY A 892 -20.31 15.78 -31.75
C GLY A 892 -19.10 14.86 -31.98
N LEU A 893 -17.92 15.27 -31.50
CA LEU A 893 -16.71 14.44 -31.54
C LEU A 893 -16.83 13.21 -30.64
N ALA A 894 -17.38 13.38 -29.44
CA ALA A 894 -17.67 12.30 -28.52
C ALA A 894 -18.67 11.30 -29.13
N ARG A 895 -19.77 11.76 -29.75
CA ARG A 895 -20.75 10.91 -30.44
C ARG A 895 -20.12 10.03 -31.53
N LYS A 896 -19.06 10.49 -32.20
CA LYS A 896 -18.32 9.70 -33.20
C LYS A 896 -17.44 8.59 -32.60
N HIS A 897 -17.04 8.71 -31.34
CA HIS A 897 -16.05 7.83 -30.69
C HIS A 897 -16.61 7.04 -29.49
N VAL A 898 -17.81 7.37 -29.04
CA VAL A 898 -18.52 6.71 -27.94
C VAL A 898 -18.83 5.26 -28.27
N ARG A 899 -18.91 4.43 -27.24
CA ARG A 899 -19.31 3.03 -27.41
C ARG A 899 -20.81 2.95 -27.57
N LYS A 900 -21.27 1.92 -28.30
CA LYS A 900 -22.69 1.76 -28.61
C LYS A 900 -23.57 1.64 -27.37
N ASP A 901 -23.10 0.95 -26.34
CA ASP A 901 -23.81 0.74 -25.08
C ASP A 901 -23.87 2.00 -24.20
N GLU A 902 -22.99 2.97 -24.44
CA GLU A 902 -22.88 4.20 -23.64
C GLU A 902 -23.40 5.45 -24.37
N ALA A 903 -23.83 5.32 -25.64
CA ALA A 903 -24.22 6.47 -26.46
C ALA A 903 -25.36 7.29 -25.84
N HIS A 904 -26.27 6.63 -25.11
CA HIS A 904 -27.39 7.26 -24.43
C HIS A 904 -26.98 8.28 -23.36
N TYR A 905 -25.80 8.17 -22.76
CA TYR A 905 -25.32 9.16 -21.80
C TYR A 905 -25.05 10.52 -22.46
N LEU A 906 -24.68 10.54 -23.73
CA LEU A 906 -24.45 11.81 -24.43
C LEU A 906 -25.76 12.57 -24.68
N ASP A 907 -26.90 11.88 -24.66
CA ASP A 907 -28.23 12.52 -24.72
C ASP A 907 -28.59 13.17 -23.37
N GLU A 908 -28.09 12.64 -22.25
CA GLU A 908 -28.26 13.25 -20.92
C GLU A 908 -27.44 14.54 -20.75
N ILE A 909 -26.40 14.74 -21.56
CA ILE A 909 -25.58 15.96 -21.59
C ILE A 909 -26.22 17.07 -22.41
N GLU A 910 -27.04 16.74 -23.41
CA GLU A 910 -27.64 17.73 -24.32
C GLU A 910 -28.42 18.85 -23.61
N PRO A 911 -29.22 18.58 -22.55
CA PRO A 911 -29.87 19.63 -21.76
C PRO A 911 -28.92 20.68 -21.17
N ILE A 912 -27.65 20.35 -20.92
CA ILE A 912 -26.65 21.31 -20.41
C ILE A 912 -26.39 22.41 -21.45
N LEU A 913 -26.40 22.07 -22.73
CA LEU A 913 -26.21 23.03 -23.82
C LEU A 913 -27.40 23.98 -24.01
N GLU A 914 -28.59 23.54 -23.59
CA GLU A 914 -29.84 24.29 -23.74
C GLU A 914 -30.19 25.11 -22.50
N ARG A 915 -29.91 24.58 -21.30
CA ARG A 915 -30.39 25.11 -20.02
C ARG A 915 -29.27 25.55 -19.07
N GLY A 916 -28.01 25.37 -19.47
CA GLY A 916 -26.86 25.59 -18.61
C GLY A 916 -26.48 24.36 -17.78
N ASN A 917 -25.28 24.39 -17.22
CA ASN A 917 -24.76 23.36 -16.33
C ASN A 917 -25.49 23.36 -14.97
N LEU A 918 -25.17 22.40 -14.11
CA LEU A 918 -25.87 22.25 -12.83
C LEU A 918 -25.76 23.51 -11.97
N SER A 919 -24.59 24.15 -11.93
CA SER A 919 -24.37 25.40 -11.19
C SER A 919 -25.29 26.53 -11.68
N GLU A 920 -25.36 26.74 -13.00
CA GLU A 920 -26.25 27.75 -13.60
C GLU A 920 -27.73 27.48 -13.28
N ARG A 921 -28.15 26.21 -13.32
CA ARG A 921 -29.54 25.82 -13.00
C ARG A 921 -29.88 26.02 -11.52
N ILE A 922 -28.95 25.70 -10.61
CA ILE A 922 -29.12 25.95 -9.17
C ILE A 922 -29.22 27.45 -8.91
N SER A 923 -28.28 28.23 -9.44
CA SER A 923 -28.28 29.70 -9.31
C SER A 923 -29.58 30.31 -9.82
N ALA A 924 -30.09 29.86 -10.98
CA ALA A 924 -31.34 30.37 -11.54
C ALA A 924 -32.55 30.13 -10.63
N GLN A 925 -32.60 28.99 -9.93
CA GLN A 925 -33.69 28.66 -8.99
C GLN A 925 -33.59 29.43 -7.68
N LEU A 926 -32.38 29.82 -7.26
CA LEU A 926 -32.15 30.51 -5.98
C LEU A 926 -32.08 32.03 -6.11
N MET A 927 -31.78 32.56 -7.30
CA MET A 927 -31.71 33.99 -7.57
C MET A 927 -32.94 34.79 -7.09
N PRO A 928 -34.19 34.29 -7.21
CA PRO A 928 -35.37 35.01 -6.70
C PRO A 928 -35.37 35.24 -5.18
N TYR A 929 -34.55 34.51 -4.42
CA TYR A 929 -34.45 34.60 -2.96
C TYR A 929 -33.17 35.32 -2.50
N ALA A 930 -32.27 35.70 -3.41
CA ALA A 930 -30.93 36.20 -3.06
C ALA A 930 -30.92 37.48 -2.21
N ASP A 931 -31.99 38.27 -2.24
CA ASP A 931 -32.11 39.53 -1.48
C ASP A 931 -32.62 39.33 -0.04
N ASP A 932 -33.05 38.12 0.34
CA ASP A 932 -33.56 37.79 1.70
C ASP A 932 -32.85 36.56 2.27
N GLU A 933 -32.01 36.77 3.28
CA GLU A 933 -31.13 35.72 3.85
C GLU A 933 -31.93 34.51 4.38
N GLU A 934 -33.06 34.73 5.06
CA GLU A 934 -33.87 33.66 5.62
C GLU A 934 -34.52 32.80 4.51
N SER A 935 -35.15 33.45 3.53
CA SER A 935 -35.74 32.76 2.37
C SER A 935 -34.69 32.07 1.51
N PHE A 936 -33.51 32.67 1.34
CA PHE A 936 -32.40 32.08 0.59
C PHE A 936 -31.91 30.79 1.24
N VAL A 937 -31.69 30.79 2.55
CA VAL A 937 -31.23 29.61 3.30
C VAL A 937 -32.28 28.50 3.25
N ASP A 938 -33.56 28.82 3.43
CA ASP A 938 -34.65 27.84 3.35
C ASP A 938 -34.81 27.26 1.92
N ALA A 939 -34.77 28.10 0.89
CA ALA A 939 -34.82 27.65 -0.51
C ALA A 939 -33.61 26.76 -0.85
N THR A 940 -32.40 27.16 -0.43
CA THR A 940 -31.17 26.40 -0.64
C THR A 940 -31.23 25.05 0.07
N ARG A 941 -31.72 24.99 1.32
CA ARG A 941 -31.90 23.73 2.05
C ARG A 941 -32.83 22.78 1.31
N ARG A 942 -34.00 23.25 0.88
CA ARG A 942 -34.97 22.41 0.14
C ARG A 942 -34.36 21.87 -1.15
N LEU A 943 -33.66 22.72 -1.90
CA LEU A 943 -33.01 22.35 -3.14
C LEU A 943 -31.93 21.29 -2.90
N TYR A 944 -31.04 21.46 -1.93
CA TYR A 944 -29.97 20.49 -1.66
C TYR A 944 -30.49 19.18 -1.06
N VAL A 945 -31.63 19.20 -0.35
CA VAL A 945 -32.36 17.97 0.00
C VAL A 945 -32.83 17.25 -1.27
N GLU A 946 -33.45 17.96 -2.22
CA GLU A 946 -33.89 17.39 -3.49
C GLU A 946 -32.71 16.83 -4.31
N LEU A 947 -31.57 17.52 -4.35
CA LEU A 947 -30.36 17.01 -5.00
C LEU A 947 -29.85 15.73 -4.32
N SER A 948 -29.88 15.67 -2.98
CA SER A 948 -29.51 14.46 -2.24
C SER A 948 -30.45 13.28 -2.54
N GLU A 949 -31.74 13.57 -2.79
CA GLU A 949 -32.70 12.57 -3.26
C GLU A 949 -32.40 12.12 -4.69
N CYS A 950 -32.07 13.05 -5.59
CA CYS A 950 -31.62 12.75 -6.95
C CYS A 950 -30.38 11.83 -6.97
N LEU A 951 -29.42 12.07 -6.06
CA LEU A 951 -28.25 11.21 -5.88
C LEU A 951 -28.64 9.80 -5.46
N ARG A 952 -29.54 9.66 -4.47
CA ARG A 952 -30.01 8.36 -3.97
C ARG A 952 -30.82 7.61 -5.04
N GLU A 953 -31.66 8.31 -5.79
CA GLU A 953 -32.47 7.75 -6.88
C GLU A 953 -31.68 7.53 -8.18
N ASN A 954 -30.46 8.06 -8.25
CA ASN A 954 -29.61 8.09 -9.44
C ASN A 954 -30.31 8.69 -10.66
N ARG A 955 -30.97 9.83 -10.44
CA ARG A 955 -31.78 10.52 -11.44
C ARG A 955 -31.26 11.94 -11.64
N PRO A 956 -31.08 12.40 -12.90
CA PRO A 956 -30.74 13.80 -13.17
C PRO A 956 -31.79 14.74 -12.60
N TRP A 957 -31.34 15.88 -12.08
CA TRP A 957 -32.23 16.88 -11.48
C TRP A 957 -32.93 17.63 -12.61
N SER A 958 -34.24 17.85 -12.49
CA SER A 958 -35.03 18.47 -13.55
C SER A 958 -34.73 19.97 -13.69
N GLY A 959 -34.40 20.63 -12.57
CA GLY A 959 -34.15 22.07 -12.47
C GLY A 959 -35.34 22.93 -12.90
N ARG A 960 -36.57 22.40 -12.81
CA ARG A 960 -37.80 23.08 -13.22
C ARG A 960 -38.60 23.58 -12.05
#